data_AF-F0XRL0-F1
#
_entry.id   AF-F0XRL0-F1
#
_cell.length_a   1.000
_cell.length_b   1.000
_cell.length_c   1.000
_cell.angle_alpha   90.00
_cell.angle_beta   90.00
_cell.angle_gamma   90.00
#
_symmetry.space_group_name_H-M   'P 1'
#
loop_
_entity.id
_entity.type
_entity.pdbx_description
1 polymer ?
#
loop_
_entity_poly.entity_id
_entity_poly.type
_entity_poly.pdbx_seq_one_letter_code
_entity_poly.pdbx_strand_id
1 'polypeptide(L)'
;MASAVSSGVIMVQPAVLSDETTYLFHRSFTQPLKLVESSKGHVLTMGDGHKILDACGGAAVACIGQGNEEVIAAAMEQMRKITYTHPLSYTTRAAEDLAQAFLGGNTFGLQKMFLVGSGSEANDIAMKLARHYFVEKGQPERVNFVARKQAFHGNTIGALSLGSHVARRRPYLPITLESRVSHVSPAYAYQYQKPDETEAGFVARLAKELEDEFLRLGPQTVVAFVVETVGGATSGCVTAPEGYFVAVREICDKYGILLILDEVMSGAGRTGTMFAFEQEGIVPDIMTLGKGLGGGYTPVAAIIAHKRVCDGFRAGPSQAFNHGQTYQAHPLSAAIATAVQRVVRRDSLVDRCACMGRLLGGQLKETFADAEYVGDIRGRGLFWALEFVRDRKTKEPLAPSLNFAYKVNAESFRRGVSLYPGSGTVDGVVGDHLMFAPAYTITEEEIARIVRTAREGYDHMAGPAGLLLSVLLARNGLSQILCVEPRLEVIAAGHADGLHSRSLEMFKLLGLYEELMKASTEVGERARWAQGSEKSESLGQPRMERVMRQKISLAPNARMKQLISIPQGRIERILEEDLMKHANHALQRSFRVVDVRIDETSASYPVLVTICEDAGVQTRQIQCKFLVGADGAHSTVRRCMGVEMEGDSTEHVWGVVDFVTDTDFPDIRRLTTVQNSAGMAMVIPRETNGQGQWLTRFYVDMNDLELKRQHADAETSTIFIKNQQKKSRITVEDILQRLAEIFAPFRMIIKKGTEVDWSTAYAVGQRVASAFIQVDASNIPRIFLVGDACHTHSPKLGQGMNVSMADSFNLAWKLTHALNGSAASTKNLLQSYASERRLIAQQLIELDRRWYSIQWAESERKKQPGYQDECVRLYQDISGFTSGCGIQYEESLLVVVQAGEAVIHGTDENDEGLTPNSGMVKPGRRLPNTTALRIADGCLWDLHDNLLPDGAGFKIFVFCGRDLLDRHSHSAQTLQVVFDQVIPAFPRAFLDAFVVAPETVYTHGGSSKHVSPLAEYDLWPLIPACIKREAEMRTYALAQTGYDIYGIDIERGAVVVVRPDGIVGTALALDLRINAGLMSYLQGILA
;
A
#
# COMPACT_ATOMS: atom_id res chain seq x y z
N MET A 1 19.43 -34.14 -58.63
CA MET A 1 18.37 -33.12 -58.73
C MET A 1 18.10 -32.62 -57.33
N ALA A 2 18.38 -31.34 -57.08
CA ALA A 2 17.95 -30.62 -55.89
C ALA A 2 16.49 -30.17 -56.07
N SER A 3 15.67 -30.17 -55.01
CA SER A 3 14.84 -29.04 -54.58
C SER A 3 13.75 -29.44 -53.57
N ALA A 4 13.64 -28.62 -52.52
CA ALA A 4 12.44 -28.28 -51.76
C ALA A 4 11.77 -29.37 -50.88
N VAL A 5 12.19 -29.43 -49.61
CA VAL A 5 11.25 -29.57 -48.49
C VAL A 5 11.47 -28.37 -47.59
N SER A 6 10.57 -27.39 -47.72
CA SER A 6 10.57 -26.17 -46.91
C SER A 6 10.34 -26.52 -45.44
N SER A 7 11.29 -26.10 -44.61
CA SER A 7 11.18 -26.00 -43.17
C SER A 7 10.05 -25.03 -42.79
N GLY A 8 8.84 -25.55 -42.61
CA GLY A 8 7.77 -24.87 -41.90
C GLY A 8 8.04 -24.95 -40.40
N VAL A 9 8.85 -24.04 -39.87
CA VAL A 9 8.81 -23.75 -38.43
C VAL A 9 7.50 -23.00 -38.20
N ILE A 10 6.45 -23.75 -37.86
CA ILE A 10 5.27 -23.17 -37.22
C ILE A 10 5.79 -22.66 -35.88
N MET A 11 6.05 -21.35 -35.79
CA MET A 11 6.17 -20.70 -34.49
C MET A 11 4.79 -20.77 -33.82
N VAL A 12 4.56 -21.86 -33.09
CA VAL A 12 3.46 -21.96 -32.14
C VAL A 12 3.74 -20.89 -31.09
N GLN A 13 2.98 -19.79 -31.13
CA GLN A 13 2.94 -18.86 -30.01
C GLN A 13 2.66 -19.68 -28.73
N PRO A 14 3.36 -19.46 -27.60
CA PRO A 14 3.10 -20.22 -26.38
C PRO A 14 1.63 -20.00 -26.01
N ALA A 15 0.80 -21.02 -26.20
CA ALA A 15 -0.60 -20.95 -25.85
C ALA A 15 -0.66 -20.86 -24.32
N VAL A 16 -1.15 -19.73 -23.79
CA VAL A 16 -1.51 -19.62 -22.39
C VAL A 16 -2.56 -20.71 -22.12
N LEU A 17 -2.21 -21.70 -21.30
CA LEU A 17 -3.14 -22.76 -20.92
C LEU A 17 -4.28 -22.12 -20.12
N SER A 18 -5.48 -22.19 -20.67
CA SER A 18 -6.73 -21.77 -20.04
C SER A 18 -7.51 -22.98 -19.55
N ASP A 19 -8.54 -22.75 -18.74
CA ASP A 19 -9.46 -23.81 -18.31
C ASP A 19 -10.11 -24.53 -19.50
N GLU A 20 -10.41 -23.80 -20.58
CA GLU A 20 -11.00 -24.35 -21.80
C GLU A 20 -10.03 -25.21 -22.63
N THR A 21 -8.72 -25.04 -22.44
CA THR A 21 -7.68 -25.69 -23.26
C THR A 21 -6.88 -26.74 -22.52
N THR A 22 -6.98 -26.80 -21.18
CA THR A 22 -6.33 -27.82 -20.37
C THR A 22 -7.19 -29.08 -20.26
N TYR A 23 -6.55 -30.25 -20.35
CA TYR A 23 -7.18 -31.54 -20.06
C TYR A 23 -6.92 -32.01 -18.61
N LEU A 24 -6.15 -31.24 -17.83
CA LEU A 24 -5.85 -31.55 -16.43
C LEU A 24 -6.87 -30.90 -15.50
N PHE A 25 -7.32 -31.65 -14.50
CA PHE A 25 -8.23 -31.13 -13.47
C PHE A 25 -7.42 -30.29 -12.45
N HIS A 26 -7.34 -28.98 -12.68
CA HIS A 26 -6.66 -28.07 -11.77
C HIS A 26 -7.51 -27.77 -10.53
N ARG A 27 -6.86 -27.32 -9.44
CA ARG A 27 -7.56 -26.98 -8.18
C ARG A 27 -8.51 -25.78 -8.31
N SER A 28 -8.28 -24.93 -9.30
CA SER A 28 -9.09 -23.75 -9.60
C SER A 28 -9.35 -23.72 -11.10
N PHE A 29 -10.61 -23.50 -11.46
CA PHE A 29 -11.08 -23.29 -12.84
C PHE A 29 -10.99 -21.80 -13.24
N THR A 30 -10.60 -20.92 -12.32
CA THR A 30 -10.63 -19.46 -12.52
C THR A 30 -9.25 -18.80 -12.44
N GLN A 31 -8.24 -19.49 -11.90
CA GLN A 31 -6.87 -18.98 -11.88
C GLN A 31 -6.15 -19.30 -13.19
N PRO A 32 -5.48 -18.31 -13.82
CA PRO A 32 -4.69 -18.55 -15.01
C PRO A 32 -3.52 -19.50 -14.71
N LEU A 33 -3.27 -20.44 -15.62
CA LEU A 33 -2.24 -21.46 -15.45
C LEU A 33 -0.88 -20.90 -15.83
N LYS A 34 0.09 -21.04 -14.93
CA LYS A 34 1.48 -20.64 -15.15
C LYS A 34 2.28 -21.83 -15.66
N LEU A 35 2.57 -21.87 -16.96
CA LEU A 35 3.38 -22.93 -17.57
C LEU A 35 4.87 -22.74 -17.24
N VAL A 36 5.51 -23.78 -16.73
CA VAL A 36 6.98 -23.87 -16.56
C VAL A 36 7.52 -24.75 -17.68
N GLU A 37 8.42 -24.24 -18.51
CA GLU A 37 9.02 -24.98 -19.63
C GLU A 37 10.26 -25.76 -19.22
N SER A 38 11.10 -25.16 -18.38
CA SER A 38 12.34 -25.78 -17.94
C SER A 38 12.78 -25.23 -16.59
N SER A 39 13.76 -25.88 -15.96
CA SER A 39 14.35 -25.42 -14.71
C SER A 39 15.83 -25.80 -14.64
N LYS A 40 16.63 -25.00 -13.92
CA LYS A 40 18.04 -25.29 -13.64
C LYS A 40 18.40 -24.73 -12.27
N GLY A 41 18.97 -25.58 -11.41
CA GLY A 41 19.18 -25.21 -10.01
C GLY A 41 17.84 -24.86 -9.36
N HIS A 42 17.73 -23.68 -8.79
CA HIS A 42 16.48 -23.19 -8.20
C HIS A 42 15.87 -22.04 -9.03
N VAL A 43 16.16 -22.00 -10.33
CA VAL A 43 15.54 -21.05 -11.27
C VAL A 43 14.61 -21.81 -12.21
N LEU A 44 13.35 -21.37 -12.27
CA LEU A 44 12.33 -21.84 -13.21
C LEU A 44 12.30 -20.91 -14.42
N THR A 45 12.18 -21.47 -15.62
CA THR A 45 11.92 -20.73 -16.86
C THR A 45 10.47 -20.96 -17.25
N MET A 46 9.69 -19.88 -17.25
CA MET A 46 8.28 -19.87 -17.57
C MET A 46 8.06 -19.95 -19.09
N GLY A 47 6.84 -20.30 -19.53
CA GLY A 47 6.49 -20.40 -20.97
C GLY A 47 6.52 -19.08 -21.75
N ASP A 48 6.64 -17.95 -21.06
CA ASP A 48 6.86 -16.63 -21.65
C ASP A 48 8.35 -16.22 -21.65
N GLY A 49 9.25 -17.12 -21.20
CA GLY A 49 10.68 -16.88 -21.08
C GLY A 49 11.14 -16.23 -19.78
N HIS A 50 10.23 -15.82 -18.87
CA HIS A 50 10.62 -15.24 -17.60
C HIS A 50 11.35 -16.24 -16.70
N LYS A 51 12.36 -15.73 -15.98
CA LYS A 51 13.14 -16.51 -15.01
C LYS A 51 12.72 -16.20 -13.58
N ILE A 52 12.26 -17.22 -12.87
CA ILE A 52 11.78 -17.12 -11.50
C ILE A 52 12.73 -17.87 -10.57
N LEU A 53 13.28 -17.18 -9.59
CA LEU A 53 13.99 -17.76 -8.46
C LEU A 53 12.98 -18.47 -7.55
N ASP A 54 13.03 -19.79 -7.46
CA ASP A 54 12.17 -20.59 -6.59
C ASP A 54 12.70 -20.56 -5.14
N ALA A 55 12.12 -19.67 -4.34
CA ALA A 55 12.49 -19.50 -2.94
C ALA A 55 11.64 -20.36 -1.98
N CYS A 56 10.80 -21.26 -2.50
CA CYS A 56 10.01 -22.19 -1.70
C CYS A 56 10.16 -23.66 -2.11
N GLY A 57 10.87 -23.97 -3.21
CA GLY A 57 11.05 -25.33 -3.69
C GLY A 57 9.72 -26.00 -4.06
N GLY A 58 8.76 -25.21 -4.54
CA GLY A 58 7.34 -25.57 -4.58
C GLY A 58 6.77 -25.72 -3.17
N ALA A 59 6.31 -26.92 -2.80
CA ALA A 59 5.87 -27.20 -1.43
C ALA A 59 7.04 -27.56 -0.50
N ALA A 60 8.20 -26.90 -0.60
CA ALA A 60 9.48 -27.26 0.05
C ALA A 60 10.12 -28.59 -0.41
N VAL A 61 9.83 -29.02 -1.64
CA VAL A 61 10.23 -30.32 -2.20
C VAL A 61 11.63 -30.29 -2.80
N ALA A 62 11.96 -29.29 -3.61
CA ALA A 62 13.21 -29.23 -4.37
C ALA A 62 14.43 -28.86 -3.51
N CYS A 63 14.81 -29.75 -2.57
CA CYS A 63 15.79 -29.44 -1.54
C CYS A 63 17.24 -29.25 -2.05
N ILE A 64 17.62 -29.82 -3.19
CA ILE A 64 18.95 -29.62 -3.81
C ILE A 64 18.89 -28.88 -5.15
N GLY A 65 17.73 -28.29 -5.47
CA GLY A 65 17.46 -27.73 -6.80
C GLY A 65 17.26 -28.81 -7.88
N GLN A 66 17.05 -28.35 -9.11
CA GLN A 66 16.71 -29.11 -10.31
C GLN A 66 17.94 -29.30 -11.22
N GLY A 67 17.95 -30.39 -12.00
CA GLY A 67 18.96 -30.63 -13.03
C GLY A 67 20.32 -31.12 -12.52
N ASN A 68 20.37 -31.82 -11.38
CA ASN A 68 21.60 -32.44 -10.90
C ASN A 68 21.97 -33.67 -11.76
N GLU A 69 23.08 -33.58 -12.47
CA GLU A 69 23.55 -34.61 -13.40
C GLU A 69 23.85 -35.96 -12.73
N GLU A 70 24.32 -35.98 -11.48
CA GLU A 70 24.56 -37.25 -10.76
C GLU A 70 23.25 -37.98 -10.47
N VAL A 71 22.21 -37.25 -10.08
CA VAL A 71 20.88 -37.82 -9.82
C VAL A 71 20.23 -38.31 -11.11
N ILE A 72 20.36 -37.55 -12.20
CA ILE A 72 19.87 -37.96 -13.53
C ILE A 72 20.60 -39.23 -14.00
N ALA A 73 21.93 -39.28 -13.87
CA ALA A 73 22.73 -40.45 -14.24
C ALA A 73 22.32 -41.68 -13.42
N ALA A 74 22.07 -41.53 -12.11
CA ALA A 74 21.59 -42.61 -11.25
C ALA A 74 20.21 -43.13 -11.69
N ALA A 75 19.30 -42.23 -12.10
CA ALA A 75 18.00 -42.61 -12.64
C ALA A 75 18.15 -43.45 -13.93
N MET A 76 18.93 -42.96 -14.90
CA MET A 76 19.17 -43.63 -16.17
C MET A 76 19.81 -45.00 -15.97
N GLU A 77 20.80 -45.09 -15.09
CA GLU A 77 21.50 -46.34 -14.78
C GLU A 77 20.57 -47.36 -14.12
N GLN A 78 19.71 -46.93 -13.20
CA GLN A 78 18.73 -47.82 -12.57
C GLN A 78 17.68 -48.31 -13.58
N MET A 79 17.20 -47.45 -14.48
CA MET A 79 16.26 -47.84 -15.54
C MET A 79 16.81 -48.90 -16.49
N ARG A 80 18.14 -48.92 -16.73
CA ARG A 80 18.80 -49.97 -17.53
C ARG A 80 18.89 -51.30 -16.79
N LYS A 81 18.89 -51.29 -15.45
CA LYS A 81 19.00 -52.50 -14.62
C LYS A 81 17.64 -53.13 -14.35
N ILE A 82 16.81 -52.42 -13.59
CA ILE A 82 15.52 -52.92 -13.09
C ILE A 82 14.58 -51.73 -12.97
N THR A 83 13.49 -51.76 -13.72
CA THR A 83 12.44 -50.73 -13.65
C THR A 83 11.49 -50.98 -12.49
N TYR A 84 10.99 -52.21 -12.35
CA TYR A 84 9.98 -52.59 -11.36
C TYR A 84 10.11 -54.06 -10.94
N THR A 85 9.95 -54.32 -9.64
CA THR A 85 9.78 -55.67 -9.05
C THR A 85 8.87 -55.59 -7.84
N HIS A 86 7.96 -56.54 -7.69
CA HIS A 86 7.00 -56.53 -6.59
C HIS A 86 7.66 -56.92 -5.24
N PRO A 87 7.60 -56.08 -4.19
CA PRO A 87 8.39 -56.25 -2.96
C PRO A 87 7.96 -57.40 -2.06
N LEU A 88 6.78 -57.99 -2.29
CA LEU A 88 6.36 -59.21 -1.56
C LEU A 88 7.25 -60.42 -1.87
N SER A 89 7.84 -60.46 -3.06
CA SER A 89 8.61 -61.62 -3.54
C SER A 89 10.09 -61.32 -3.72
N TYR A 90 10.46 -60.05 -3.88
CA TYR A 90 11.82 -59.64 -4.23
C TYR A 90 12.24 -58.38 -3.48
N THR A 91 13.54 -58.23 -3.23
CA THR A 91 14.14 -56.93 -2.85
C THR A 91 15.12 -56.48 -3.93
N THR A 92 15.54 -55.23 -3.88
CA THR A 92 16.54 -54.68 -4.81
C THR A 92 17.64 -53.95 -4.07
N ARG A 93 18.85 -53.93 -4.64
CA ARG A 93 19.96 -53.15 -4.07
C ARG A 93 19.61 -51.68 -3.90
N ALA A 94 18.92 -51.07 -4.86
CA ALA A 94 18.49 -49.68 -4.75
C ALA A 94 17.66 -49.39 -3.49
N ALA A 95 16.70 -50.28 -3.14
CA ALA A 95 15.88 -50.13 -1.94
C ALA A 95 16.68 -50.39 -0.65
N GLU A 96 17.49 -51.44 -0.62
CA GLU A 96 18.34 -51.78 0.53
C GLU A 96 19.40 -50.71 0.79
N ASP A 97 20.04 -50.18 -0.25
CA ASP A 97 21.07 -49.15 -0.15
C ASP A 97 20.49 -47.85 0.43
N LEU A 98 19.28 -47.45 0.02
CA LEU A 98 18.60 -46.29 0.60
C LEU A 98 18.31 -46.50 2.09
N ALA A 99 17.77 -47.66 2.46
CA ALA A 99 17.48 -47.99 3.85
C ALA A 99 18.77 -48.03 4.68
N GLN A 100 19.83 -48.66 4.18
CA GLN A 100 21.15 -48.70 4.81
C GLN A 100 21.74 -47.30 4.95
N ALA A 101 21.53 -46.42 3.98
CA ALA A 101 22.05 -45.06 4.03
C ALA A 101 21.44 -44.25 5.19
N PHE A 102 20.20 -44.51 5.62
CA PHE A 102 19.59 -43.86 6.79
C PHE A 102 19.82 -44.63 8.09
N LEU A 103 19.81 -45.96 8.04
CA LEU A 103 19.72 -46.81 9.23
C LEU A 103 21.01 -47.55 9.57
N GLY A 104 21.98 -47.62 8.65
CA GLY A 104 23.20 -48.42 8.78
C GLY A 104 24.13 -48.02 9.92
N GLY A 105 24.04 -46.76 10.39
CA GLY A 105 24.73 -46.29 11.59
C GLY A 105 24.02 -46.61 12.91
N ASN A 106 22.78 -47.12 12.85
CA ASN A 106 21.87 -47.38 13.97
C ASN A 106 21.79 -46.21 14.99
N THR A 107 21.72 -44.99 14.47
CA THR A 107 21.53 -43.78 15.28
C THR A 107 20.10 -43.76 15.83
N PHE A 108 19.94 -43.39 17.10
CA PHE A 108 18.63 -43.22 17.76
C PHE A 108 17.72 -44.48 17.81
N GLY A 109 18.26 -45.68 17.57
CA GLY A 109 17.49 -46.94 17.66
C GLY A 109 16.49 -47.17 16.51
N LEU A 110 16.61 -46.42 15.41
CA LEU A 110 15.79 -46.57 14.21
C LEU A 110 16.23 -47.81 13.41
N GLN A 111 15.30 -48.73 13.10
CA GLN A 111 15.69 -50.07 12.59
C GLN A 111 15.14 -50.46 11.23
N LYS A 112 13.94 -50.03 10.87
CA LYS A 112 13.28 -50.46 9.63
C LYS A 112 12.65 -49.30 8.89
N MET A 113 12.90 -49.24 7.59
CA MET A 113 12.35 -48.25 6.67
C MET A 113 11.35 -48.93 5.72
N PHE A 114 10.21 -48.30 5.49
CA PHE A 114 9.18 -48.73 4.56
C PHE A 114 8.98 -47.62 3.52
N LEU A 115 9.25 -47.91 2.24
CA LEU A 115 9.29 -46.92 1.15
C LEU A 115 7.98 -46.88 0.36
N VAL A 116 7.44 -45.67 0.13
CA VAL A 116 6.18 -45.42 -0.61
C VAL A 116 6.28 -44.19 -1.52
N GLY A 117 5.21 -43.84 -2.23
CA GLY A 117 5.23 -42.77 -3.25
C GLY A 117 4.95 -41.37 -2.72
N SER A 118 4.22 -41.23 -1.61
CA SER A 118 3.82 -39.93 -1.07
C SER A 118 3.76 -39.87 0.46
N GLY A 119 3.86 -38.66 1.02
CA GLY A 119 3.73 -38.45 2.46
C GLY A 119 2.33 -38.77 3.01
N SER A 120 1.27 -38.59 2.21
CA SER A 120 -0.09 -39.00 2.61
C SER A 120 -0.21 -40.51 2.76
N GLU A 121 0.38 -41.26 1.82
CA GLU A 121 0.50 -42.72 1.96
C GLU A 121 1.32 -43.10 3.20
N ALA A 122 2.45 -42.43 3.42
CA ALA A 122 3.30 -42.71 4.58
C ALA A 122 2.54 -42.53 5.90
N ASN A 123 1.75 -41.47 6.05
CA ASN A 123 0.96 -41.23 7.26
C ASN A 123 -0.20 -42.22 7.44
N ASP A 124 -0.93 -42.59 6.37
CA ASP A 124 -1.97 -43.64 6.43
C ASP A 124 -1.37 -44.99 6.88
N ILE A 125 -0.19 -45.32 6.37
CA ILE A 125 0.49 -46.58 6.71
C ILE A 125 1.11 -46.50 8.10
N ALA A 126 1.59 -45.33 8.55
CA ALA A 126 2.03 -45.15 9.93
C ALA A 126 0.89 -45.41 10.93
N MET A 127 -0.34 -44.97 10.63
CA MET A 127 -1.52 -45.33 11.42
C MET A 127 -1.74 -46.86 11.44
N LYS A 128 -1.66 -47.52 10.28
CA LYS A 128 -1.80 -48.99 10.20
C LYS A 128 -0.70 -49.72 10.96
N LEU A 129 0.54 -49.26 10.86
CA LEU A 129 1.70 -49.84 11.53
C LEU A 129 1.57 -49.73 13.06
N ALA A 130 1.20 -48.55 13.56
CA ALA A 130 0.97 -48.31 14.97
C ALA A 130 -0.19 -49.15 15.52
N ARG A 131 -1.30 -49.21 14.77
CA ARG A 131 -2.45 -50.04 15.14
C ARG A 131 -2.09 -51.52 15.16
N HIS A 132 -1.40 -52.01 14.15
CA HIS A 132 -1.04 -53.43 14.04
C HIS A 132 0.00 -53.83 15.11
N TYR A 133 0.93 -52.93 15.48
CA TYR A 133 1.81 -53.13 16.63
C TYR A 133 1.04 -53.48 17.92
N PHE A 134 -0.08 -52.80 18.21
CA PHE A 134 -0.88 -53.12 19.39
C PHE A 134 -1.68 -54.40 19.25
N VAL A 135 -2.13 -54.76 18.05
CA VAL A 135 -2.72 -56.09 17.80
C VAL A 135 -1.69 -57.19 18.09
N GLU A 136 -0.44 -57.03 17.63
CA GLU A 136 0.64 -57.97 17.92
C GLU A 136 0.99 -58.03 19.42
N LYS A 137 0.78 -56.93 20.16
CA LYS A 137 0.91 -56.87 21.62
C LYS A 137 -0.29 -57.43 22.39
N GLY A 138 -1.33 -57.90 21.71
CA GLY A 138 -2.56 -58.39 22.36
C GLY A 138 -3.47 -57.29 22.94
N GLN A 139 -3.39 -56.06 22.40
CA GLN A 139 -4.20 -54.90 22.77
C GLN A 139 -5.08 -54.43 21.59
N PRO A 140 -6.02 -55.26 21.10
CA PRO A 140 -6.86 -54.94 19.95
C PRO A 140 -7.85 -53.79 20.20
N GLU A 141 -8.09 -53.38 21.43
CA GLU A 141 -8.97 -52.28 21.81
C GLU A 141 -8.40 -50.89 21.49
N ARG A 142 -7.09 -50.78 21.24
CA ARG A 142 -6.46 -49.52 20.81
C ARG A 142 -6.83 -49.16 19.38
N VAL A 143 -7.71 -48.18 19.22
CA VAL A 143 -8.31 -47.77 17.93
C VAL A 143 -8.38 -46.26 17.71
N ASN A 144 -8.10 -45.45 18.73
CA ASN A 144 -8.23 -43.99 18.67
C ASN A 144 -6.86 -43.33 18.41
N PHE A 145 -6.85 -42.21 17.68
CA PHE A 145 -5.66 -41.40 17.43
C PHE A 145 -5.91 -39.98 17.94
N VAL A 146 -4.86 -39.34 18.44
CA VAL A 146 -4.90 -37.93 18.84
C VAL A 146 -3.91 -37.16 17.98
N ALA A 147 -4.29 -35.99 17.47
CA ALA A 147 -3.43 -35.12 16.67
C ALA A 147 -3.58 -33.67 17.11
N ARG A 148 -2.81 -32.74 16.51
CA ARG A 148 -2.97 -31.30 16.80
C ARG A 148 -4.00 -30.64 15.88
N LYS A 149 -4.67 -29.61 16.40
CA LYS A 149 -5.33 -28.59 15.58
C LYS A 149 -4.29 -27.86 14.71
N GLN A 150 -4.73 -27.33 13.57
CA GLN A 150 -3.90 -26.68 12.54
C GLN A 150 -2.76 -27.53 11.93
N ALA A 151 -2.84 -28.86 12.06
CA ALA A 151 -1.89 -29.79 11.46
C ALA A 151 -2.30 -30.21 10.04
N PHE A 152 -1.32 -30.58 9.21
CA PHE A 152 -1.54 -31.18 7.89
C PHE A 152 -0.68 -32.41 7.67
N HIS A 153 -1.33 -33.58 7.65
CA HIS A 153 -0.68 -34.88 7.46
C HIS A 153 -0.89 -35.48 6.07
N GLY A 154 -1.72 -34.86 5.21
CA GLY A 154 -1.97 -35.36 3.85
C GLY A 154 -3.40 -35.17 3.37
N ASN A 155 -3.71 -35.75 2.20
CA ASN A 155 -5.04 -35.63 1.57
C ASN A 155 -5.76 -36.98 1.35
N THR A 156 -5.14 -38.12 1.69
CA THR A 156 -5.87 -39.40 1.79
C THR A 156 -6.86 -39.33 2.93
N ILE A 157 -7.95 -40.11 2.92
CA ILE A 157 -9.00 -40.01 3.95
C ILE A 157 -8.43 -40.19 5.38
N GLY A 158 -7.48 -41.11 5.58
CA GLY A 158 -6.82 -41.30 6.89
C GLY A 158 -6.02 -40.07 7.31
N ALA A 159 -5.06 -39.65 6.50
CA ALA A 159 -4.20 -38.51 6.76
C ALA A 159 -4.95 -37.18 6.85
N LEU A 160 -6.01 -37.01 6.05
CA LEU A 160 -6.91 -35.87 6.11
C LEU A 160 -7.71 -35.84 7.43
N SER A 161 -8.06 -37.02 7.97
CA SER A 161 -8.72 -37.14 9.28
C SER A 161 -7.76 -36.80 10.42
N LEU A 162 -6.49 -37.20 10.33
CA LEU A 162 -5.44 -36.77 11.26
C LEU A 162 -5.21 -35.26 11.20
N GLY A 163 -5.21 -34.68 10.00
CA GLY A 163 -5.08 -33.25 9.81
C GLY A 163 -6.27 -32.45 10.38
N SER A 164 -6.10 -31.14 10.45
CA SER A 164 -7.10 -30.20 10.96
C SER A 164 -7.09 -28.88 10.18
N HIS A 165 -6.60 -28.93 8.93
CA HIS A 165 -6.74 -27.84 7.97
C HIS A 165 -8.21 -27.67 7.56
N VAL A 166 -8.91 -26.76 8.25
CA VAL A 166 -10.38 -26.59 8.19
C VAL A 166 -10.91 -26.47 6.75
N ALA A 167 -10.39 -25.54 5.96
CA ALA A 167 -10.85 -25.30 4.59
C ALA A 167 -10.76 -26.55 3.68
N ARG A 168 -9.69 -27.34 3.81
CA ARG A 168 -9.49 -28.57 3.02
C ARG A 168 -10.37 -29.72 3.48
N ARG A 169 -10.62 -29.82 4.79
CA ARG A 169 -11.45 -30.90 5.36
C ARG A 169 -12.93 -30.69 5.15
N ARG A 170 -13.41 -29.43 5.14
CA ARG A 170 -14.84 -29.09 5.13
C ARG A 170 -15.69 -29.88 4.13
N PRO A 171 -15.29 -30.06 2.85
CA PRO A 171 -16.09 -30.82 1.89
C PRO A 171 -16.18 -32.33 2.18
N TYR A 172 -15.25 -32.87 2.98
CA TYR A 172 -15.05 -34.31 3.16
C TYR A 172 -15.40 -34.81 4.58
N LEU A 173 -15.83 -33.93 5.49
CA LEU A 173 -16.15 -34.29 6.88
C LEU A 173 -17.08 -35.52 7.03
N PRO A 174 -18.11 -35.75 6.17
CA PRO A 174 -18.96 -36.93 6.32
C PRO A 174 -18.26 -38.28 6.07
N ILE A 175 -17.10 -38.27 5.41
CA ILE A 175 -16.34 -39.48 5.04
C ILE A 175 -14.99 -39.58 5.77
N THR A 176 -14.67 -38.66 6.68
CA THR A 176 -13.48 -38.73 7.54
C THR A 176 -13.71 -39.60 8.77
N LEU A 177 -12.63 -39.97 9.44
CA LEU A 177 -12.60 -40.83 10.62
C LEU A 177 -12.91 -40.06 11.92
N GLU A 178 -13.90 -39.16 11.93
CA GLU A 178 -14.21 -38.26 13.07
C GLU A 178 -14.48 -38.99 14.40
N SER A 179 -14.98 -40.23 14.34
CA SER A 179 -15.23 -41.04 15.54
C SER A 179 -13.97 -41.69 16.13
N ARG A 180 -12.82 -41.61 15.44
CA ARG A 180 -11.56 -42.28 15.81
C ARG A 180 -10.38 -41.34 15.93
N VAL A 181 -10.51 -40.11 15.47
CA VAL A 181 -9.45 -39.10 15.57
C VAL A 181 -9.95 -37.93 16.39
N SER A 182 -9.20 -37.55 17.42
CA SER A 182 -9.44 -36.30 18.16
C SER A 182 -8.27 -35.33 18.01
N HIS A 183 -8.53 -34.06 18.30
CA HIS A 183 -7.56 -32.98 18.12
C HIS A 183 -7.38 -32.14 19.39
N VAL A 184 -6.13 -32.00 19.84
CA VAL A 184 -5.72 -31.08 20.92
C VAL A 184 -5.20 -29.76 20.36
N SER A 185 -5.07 -28.74 21.20
CA SER A 185 -4.58 -27.41 20.81
C SER A 185 -3.22 -27.45 20.08
N PRO A 186 -2.97 -26.48 19.18
CA PRO A 186 -1.68 -26.36 18.51
C PRO A 186 -0.60 -25.92 19.50
N ALA A 187 0.64 -26.36 19.27
CA ALA A 187 1.81 -25.89 20.01
C ALA A 187 2.31 -24.55 19.43
N TYR A 188 1.42 -23.56 19.37
CA TYR A 188 1.64 -22.29 18.70
C TYR A 188 1.64 -21.12 19.69
N ALA A 189 2.80 -20.81 20.25
CA ALA A 189 2.95 -19.85 21.34
C ALA A 189 2.50 -18.43 20.97
N TYR A 190 2.87 -17.92 19.78
CA TYR A 190 2.54 -16.56 19.39
C TYR A 190 1.03 -16.27 19.50
N GLN A 191 0.16 -17.14 18.97
CA GLN A 191 -1.29 -16.92 19.02
C GLN A 191 -1.99 -17.46 20.29
N TYR A 192 -1.48 -18.54 20.89
CA TYR A 192 -2.22 -19.28 21.93
C TYR A 192 -1.66 -19.18 23.36
N GLN A 193 -0.48 -18.59 23.55
CA GLN A 193 0.04 -18.28 24.88
C GLN A 193 -0.74 -17.11 25.48
N LYS A 194 -1.24 -17.28 26.71
CA LYS A 194 -1.97 -16.19 27.38
C LYS A 194 -1.00 -15.06 27.77
N PRO A 195 -1.46 -13.79 27.86
CA PRO A 195 -0.59 -12.65 28.18
C PRO A 195 0.24 -12.82 29.46
N ASP A 196 -0.33 -13.44 30.50
CA ASP A 196 0.33 -13.66 31.81
C ASP A 196 0.95 -15.06 31.95
N GLU A 197 0.98 -15.85 30.88
CA GLU A 197 1.50 -17.23 30.89
C GLU A 197 2.95 -17.23 30.42
N THR A 198 3.85 -17.82 31.20
CA THR A 198 5.23 -18.06 30.76
C THR A 198 5.25 -19.17 29.70
N GLU A 199 6.33 -19.26 28.91
CA GLU A 199 6.44 -20.34 27.90
C GLU A 199 6.37 -21.72 28.55
N ALA A 200 7.03 -21.91 29.70
CA ALA A 200 6.93 -23.12 30.50
C ALA A 200 5.49 -23.38 31.00
N GLY A 201 4.75 -22.34 31.37
CA GLY A 201 3.33 -22.44 31.72
C GLY A 201 2.46 -22.87 30.54
N PHE A 202 2.73 -22.33 29.35
CA PHE A 202 2.07 -22.72 28.11
C PHE A 202 2.30 -24.20 27.77
N VAL A 203 3.56 -24.65 27.87
CA VAL A 203 3.93 -26.06 27.70
C VAL A 203 3.19 -26.95 28.71
N ALA A 204 3.19 -26.59 29.99
CA ALA A 204 2.50 -27.35 31.03
C ALA A 204 0.99 -27.46 30.77
N ARG A 205 0.36 -26.39 30.27
CA ARG A 205 -1.06 -26.40 29.87
C ARG A 205 -1.32 -27.32 28.69
N LEU A 206 -0.50 -27.26 27.64
CA LEU A 206 -0.65 -28.14 26.47
C LEU A 206 -0.40 -29.62 26.82
N ALA A 207 0.59 -29.89 27.66
CA ALA A 207 0.89 -31.23 28.17
C ALA A 207 -0.30 -31.78 28.99
N LYS A 208 -0.86 -30.96 29.88
CA LYS A 208 -2.06 -31.30 30.63
C LYS A 208 -3.27 -31.56 29.72
N GLU A 209 -3.50 -30.73 28.71
CA GLU A 209 -4.60 -30.93 27.75
C GLU A 209 -4.46 -32.26 27.00
N LEU A 210 -3.24 -32.61 26.57
CA LEU A 210 -2.98 -33.89 25.91
C LEU A 210 -3.26 -35.08 26.84
N GLU A 211 -2.80 -35.00 28.09
CA GLU A 211 -3.06 -36.04 29.09
C GLU A 211 -4.55 -36.17 29.40
N ASP A 212 -5.26 -35.05 29.59
CA ASP A 212 -6.71 -35.03 29.83
C ASP A 212 -7.48 -35.65 28.66
N GLU A 213 -7.04 -35.42 27.41
CA GLU A 213 -7.65 -36.01 26.22
C GLU A 213 -7.40 -37.52 26.13
N PHE A 214 -6.21 -38.00 26.47
CA PHE A 214 -5.95 -39.44 26.59
C PHE A 214 -6.83 -40.08 27.66
N LEU A 215 -6.99 -39.43 28.82
CA LEU A 215 -7.85 -39.90 29.91
C LEU A 215 -9.32 -39.93 29.49
N ARG A 216 -9.80 -38.91 28.77
CA ARG A 216 -11.17 -38.81 28.26
C ARG A 216 -11.51 -39.95 27.29
N LEU A 217 -10.60 -40.29 26.39
CA LEU A 217 -10.75 -41.42 25.47
C LEU A 217 -10.59 -42.78 26.16
N GLY A 218 -9.95 -42.81 27.32
CA GLY A 218 -9.42 -44.02 27.93
C GLY A 218 -8.05 -44.34 27.31
N PRO A 219 -6.92 -44.17 28.04
CA PRO A 219 -5.59 -44.29 27.45
C PRO A 219 -5.29 -45.66 26.84
N GLN A 220 -5.95 -46.71 27.35
CA GLN A 220 -5.91 -48.07 26.82
C GLN A 220 -6.57 -48.23 25.45
N THR A 221 -7.31 -47.23 24.96
CA THR A 221 -7.93 -47.23 23.62
C THR A 221 -7.16 -46.38 22.61
N VAL A 222 -6.16 -45.62 23.05
CA VAL A 222 -5.39 -44.70 22.21
C VAL A 222 -4.20 -45.43 21.58
N VAL A 223 -4.06 -45.34 20.26
CA VAL A 223 -2.95 -45.91 19.49
C VAL A 223 -1.74 -44.99 19.54
N ALA A 224 -1.92 -43.74 19.11
CA ALA A 224 -0.82 -42.83 18.93
C ALA A 224 -1.21 -41.36 19.06
N PHE A 225 -0.23 -40.55 19.45
CA PHE A 225 -0.22 -39.11 19.19
C PHE A 225 0.55 -38.85 17.90
N VAL A 226 -0.10 -38.19 16.94
CA VAL A 226 0.47 -37.90 15.62
C VAL A 226 0.66 -36.40 15.46
N VAL A 227 1.88 -35.98 15.12
CA VAL A 227 2.24 -34.56 15.16
C VAL A 227 3.37 -34.20 14.22
N GLU A 228 3.27 -33.06 13.53
CA GLU A 228 4.38 -32.48 12.76
C GLU A 228 5.47 -31.96 13.71
N THR A 229 6.74 -32.28 13.47
CA THR A 229 7.84 -31.74 14.31
C THR A 229 7.95 -30.22 14.16
N VAL A 230 7.77 -29.70 12.93
CA VAL A 230 7.60 -28.26 12.64
C VAL A 230 6.41 -28.14 11.70
N GLY A 231 5.42 -27.31 12.07
CA GLY A 231 4.23 -27.11 11.26
C GLY A 231 4.55 -26.46 9.91
N GLY A 232 4.06 -27.03 8.82
CA GLY A 232 4.38 -26.54 7.48
C GLY A 232 3.41 -25.49 6.94
N ALA A 233 2.86 -25.79 5.76
CA ALA A 233 2.04 -24.87 4.97
C ALA A 233 0.72 -24.40 5.64
N THR A 234 0.23 -25.09 6.67
CA THR A 234 -1.02 -24.70 7.35
C THR A 234 -0.80 -23.61 8.38
N SER A 235 0.30 -23.70 9.12
CA SER A 235 0.60 -22.81 10.24
C SER A 235 1.81 -21.92 9.99
N GLY A 236 2.49 -22.03 8.85
CA GLY A 236 3.63 -21.19 8.49
C GLY A 236 4.85 -21.42 9.38
N CYS A 237 5.51 -22.56 9.25
CA CYS A 237 6.78 -22.86 9.94
C CYS A 237 6.74 -22.76 11.48
N VAL A 238 5.59 -23.06 12.11
CA VAL A 238 5.48 -23.04 13.59
C VAL A 238 6.38 -24.09 14.22
N THR A 239 7.33 -23.62 15.03
CA THR A 239 8.16 -24.44 15.91
C THR A 239 7.45 -24.63 17.25
N ALA A 240 7.61 -25.80 17.86
CA ALA A 240 7.09 -26.02 19.21
C ALA A 240 7.89 -25.18 20.25
N PRO A 241 7.25 -24.74 21.35
CA PRO A 241 7.94 -24.11 22.46
C PRO A 241 8.90 -25.09 23.13
N GLU A 242 9.97 -24.57 23.73
CA GLU A 242 11.03 -25.39 24.33
C GLU A 242 10.48 -26.34 25.40
N GLY A 243 10.89 -27.62 25.35
CA GLY A 243 10.44 -28.65 26.29
C GLY A 243 9.08 -29.29 25.98
N TYR A 244 8.31 -28.78 25.00
CA TYR A 244 7.01 -29.36 24.62
C TYR A 244 7.11 -30.84 24.25
N PHE A 245 8.03 -31.20 23.36
CA PHE A 245 8.17 -32.57 22.89
C PHE A 245 8.70 -33.53 23.96
N VAL A 246 9.50 -33.04 24.92
CA VAL A 246 9.91 -33.80 26.10
C VAL A 246 8.68 -34.16 26.95
N ALA A 247 7.83 -33.17 27.26
CA ALA A 247 6.59 -33.41 28.00
C ALA A 247 5.63 -34.37 27.26
N VAL A 248 5.49 -34.21 25.94
CA VAL A 248 4.70 -35.13 25.09
C VAL A 248 5.25 -36.56 25.17
N ARG A 249 6.57 -36.73 25.08
CA ARG A 249 7.22 -38.04 25.13
C ARG A 249 6.98 -38.73 26.47
N GLU A 250 7.13 -38.00 27.58
CA GLU A 250 6.88 -38.49 28.94
C GLU A 250 5.42 -38.97 29.11
N ILE A 251 4.45 -38.18 28.65
CA ILE A 251 3.03 -38.56 28.72
C ILE A 251 2.74 -39.79 27.85
N CYS A 252 3.29 -39.84 26.63
CA CYS A 252 3.12 -41.00 25.75
C CYS A 252 3.69 -42.27 26.39
N ASP A 253 4.87 -42.18 27.02
CA ASP A 253 5.48 -43.33 27.70
C ASP A 253 4.72 -43.77 28.94
N LYS A 254 4.20 -42.83 29.73
CA LYS A 254 3.36 -43.10 30.91
C LYS A 254 2.16 -43.99 30.59
N TYR A 255 1.50 -43.79 29.44
CA TYR A 255 0.31 -44.53 29.04
C TYR A 255 0.56 -45.62 27.98
N GLY A 256 1.82 -45.79 27.56
CA GLY A 256 2.21 -46.73 26.52
C GLY A 256 1.64 -46.39 25.13
N ILE A 257 1.38 -45.11 24.86
CA ILE A 257 0.89 -44.57 23.58
C ILE A 257 2.10 -44.33 22.66
N LEU A 258 1.96 -44.62 21.37
CA LEU A 258 3.06 -44.39 20.42
C LEU A 258 3.13 -42.91 19.99
N LEU A 259 4.34 -42.39 19.86
CA LEU A 259 4.59 -41.08 19.26
C LEU A 259 4.93 -41.24 17.77
N ILE A 260 4.13 -40.62 16.92
CA ILE A 260 4.36 -40.56 15.47
C ILE A 260 4.73 -39.13 15.09
N LEU A 261 5.95 -38.93 14.60
CA LEU A 261 6.39 -37.63 14.08
C LEU A 261 6.27 -37.58 12.56
N ASP A 262 5.49 -36.61 12.08
CA ASP A 262 5.45 -36.26 10.68
C ASP A 262 6.57 -35.28 10.36
N GLU A 263 7.59 -35.78 9.66
CA GLU A 263 8.71 -35.00 9.15
C GLU A 263 8.76 -35.01 7.62
N VAL A 264 7.63 -35.24 6.96
CA VAL A 264 7.53 -35.23 5.50
C VAL A 264 8.06 -33.91 4.93
N MET A 265 7.80 -32.79 5.60
CA MET A 265 8.24 -31.45 5.17
C MET A 265 9.46 -30.93 5.94
N SER A 266 9.56 -31.19 7.24
CA SER A 266 10.59 -30.62 8.12
C SER A 266 11.87 -31.46 8.22
N GLY A 267 11.81 -32.76 7.92
CA GLY A 267 12.95 -33.67 8.03
C GLY A 267 13.87 -33.65 6.81
N ALA A 268 14.81 -34.61 6.79
CA ALA A 268 15.83 -34.79 5.75
C ALA A 268 16.65 -33.52 5.48
N GLY A 269 17.08 -32.84 6.55
CA GLY A 269 17.98 -31.69 6.49
C GLY A 269 17.34 -30.31 6.52
N ARG A 270 16.01 -30.19 6.32
CA ARG A 270 15.34 -28.90 6.08
C ARG A 270 15.44 -27.94 7.26
N THR A 271 15.43 -28.46 8.49
CA THR A 271 15.55 -27.67 9.72
C THR A 271 17.01 -27.49 10.20
N GLY A 272 18.00 -27.94 9.42
CA GLY A 272 19.42 -27.87 9.79
C GLY A 272 19.96 -29.10 10.54
N THR A 273 19.13 -30.13 10.75
CA THR A 273 19.53 -31.48 11.21
C THR A 273 18.92 -32.52 10.27
N MET A 274 19.47 -33.74 10.26
CA MET A 274 18.96 -34.79 9.37
C MET A 274 17.50 -35.11 9.69
N PHE A 275 17.19 -35.31 10.97
CA PHE A 275 15.82 -35.37 11.47
C PHE A 275 15.54 -34.15 12.33
N ALA A 276 14.34 -33.58 12.22
CA ALA A 276 13.99 -32.38 12.98
C ALA A 276 13.89 -32.66 14.48
N PHE A 277 13.49 -33.87 14.88
CA PHE A 277 13.39 -34.29 16.28
C PHE A 277 14.73 -34.25 17.03
N GLU A 278 15.87 -34.28 16.33
CA GLU A 278 17.20 -34.21 16.95
C GLU A 278 17.34 -32.93 17.80
N GLN A 279 16.68 -31.84 17.38
CA GLN A 279 16.67 -30.57 18.09
C GLN A 279 15.65 -30.52 19.24
N GLU A 280 14.79 -31.53 19.35
CA GLU A 280 13.75 -31.63 20.39
C GLU A 280 14.17 -32.51 21.57
N GLY A 281 15.31 -33.18 21.48
CA GLY A 281 15.84 -34.03 22.55
C GLY A 281 15.05 -35.33 22.79
N ILE A 282 14.21 -35.76 21.84
CA ILE A 282 13.42 -37.00 21.93
C ILE A 282 13.61 -37.90 20.72
N VAL A 283 13.14 -39.15 20.80
CA VAL A 283 13.10 -40.09 19.68
C VAL A 283 11.65 -40.59 19.50
N PRO A 284 11.09 -40.55 18.27
CA PRO A 284 9.75 -41.06 18.02
C PRO A 284 9.70 -42.59 17.90
N ASP A 285 8.52 -43.16 18.07
CA ASP A 285 8.32 -44.61 17.84
C ASP A 285 8.22 -44.92 16.34
N ILE A 286 7.60 -44.00 15.58
CA ILE A 286 7.47 -44.03 14.13
C ILE A 286 7.68 -42.61 13.61
N MET A 287 8.41 -42.45 12.50
CA MET A 287 8.47 -41.18 11.78
C MET A 287 8.14 -41.33 10.31
N THR A 288 7.65 -40.26 9.69
CA THR A 288 7.45 -40.19 8.25
C THR A 288 8.36 -39.15 7.61
N LEU A 289 8.88 -39.45 6.42
CA LEU A 289 9.75 -38.58 5.62
C LEU A 289 9.24 -38.51 4.17
N GLY A 290 9.58 -37.44 3.44
CA GLY A 290 9.20 -37.34 2.03
C GLY A 290 9.97 -36.30 1.24
N LYS A 291 9.66 -35.02 1.43
CA LYS A 291 10.10 -33.94 0.52
C LYS A 291 11.63 -33.88 0.39
N GLY A 292 12.32 -33.73 1.51
CA GLY A 292 13.78 -33.70 1.54
C GLY A 292 14.44 -35.05 1.23
N LEU A 293 13.69 -36.17 1.20
CA LEU A 293 14.21 -37.51 0.88
C LEU A 293 14.55 -37.62 -0.60
N GLY A 294 13.60 -37.27 -1.48
CA GLY A 294 13.74 -37.40 -2.93
C GLY A 294 14.08 -36.12 -3.69
N GLY A 295 14.02 -34.95 -3.03
CA GLY A 295 14.42 -33.67 -3.62
C GLY A 295 13.63 -33.23 -4.86
N GLY A 296 12.47 -33.84 -5.13
CA GLY A 296 11.62 -33.54 -6.28
C GLY A 296 11.96 -34.29 -7.57
N TYR A 297 13.00 -35.13 -7.59
CA TYR A 297 13.39 -35.91 -8.78
C TYR A 297 12.49 -37.13 -9.02
N THR A 298 11.78 -37.59 -8.00
CA THR A 298 10.86 -38.72 -8.07
C THR A 298 9.85 -38.67 -6.91
N PRO A 299 8.62 -39.19 -7.08
CA PRO A 299 7.73 -39.48 -5.96
C PRO A 299 8.37 -40.52 -5.04
N VAL A 300 8.65 -40.13 -3.80
CA VAL A 300 9.16 -41.02 -2.75
C VAL A 300 8.86 -40.43 -1.36
N ALA A 301 8.48 -41.31 -0.45
CA ALA A 301 8.32 -41.06 0.96
C ALA A 301 8.68 -42.33 1.74
N ALA A 302 8.80 -42.20 3.06
CA ALA A 302 9.18 -43.31 3.90
C ALA A 302 8.54 -43.25 5.27
N ILE A 303 8.40 -44.42 5.87
CA ILE A 303 8.09 -44.61 7.28
C ILE A 303 9.31 -45.27 7.90
N ILE A 304 9.78 -44.76 9.02
CA ILE A 304 10.90 -45.34 9.75
C ILE A 304 10.42 -45.71 11.14
N ALA A 305 10.60 -46.98 11.49
CA ALA A 305 10.17 -47.55 12.75
C ALA A 305 11.35 -47.72 13.72
N HIS A 306 11.14 -47.28 14.95
CA HIS A 306 12.07 -47.50 16.06
C HIS A 306 12.12 -48.99 16.46
N LYS A 307 13.22 -49.40 17.10
CA LYS A 307 13.42 -50.76 17.63
C LYS A 307 12.25 -51.24 18.47
N ARG A 308 11.64 -50.35 19.27
CA ARG A 308 10.44 -50.66 20.09
C ARG A 308 9.30 -51.25 19.26
N VAL A 309 8.98 -50.65 18.12
CA VAL A 309 7.91 -51.12 17.23
C VAL A 309 8.33 -52.42 16.55
N CYS A 310 9.56 -52.49 16.04
CA CYS A 310 10.10 -53.68 15.38
C CYS A 310 10.09 -54.90 16.31
N ASP A 311 10.52 -54.74 17.55
CA ASP A 311 10.52 -55.80 18.56
C ASP A 311 9.10 -56.20 18.97
N GLY A 312 8.14 -55.28 18.94
CA GLY A 312 6.73 -55.60 19.12
C GLY A 312 6.20 -56.60 18.10
N PHE A 313 6.53 -56.39 16.82
CA PHE A 313 6.22 -57.36 15.77
C PHE A 313 6.97 -58.67 15.94
N ARG A 314 8.28 -58.64 16.20
CA ARG A 314 9.08 -59.88 16.40
C ARG A 314 8.58 -60.74 17.56
N ALA A 315 8.06 -60.12 18.61
CA ALA A 315 7.49 -60.82 19.77
C ALA A 315 6.01 -61.19 19.59
N GLY A 316 5.36 -60.68 18.55
CA GLY A 316 3.94 -60.89 18.30
C GLY A 316 3.62 -62.23 17.61
N PRO A 317 2.33 -62.63 17.62
CA PRO A 317 1.90 -63.90 17.06
C PRO A 317 2.07 -64.03 15.55
N SER A 318 1.96 -62.94 14.77
CA SER A 318 2.09 -63.01 13.31
C SER A 318 3.52 -62.81 12.83
N GLN A 319 4.35 -62.11 13.63
CA GLN A 319 5.72 -61.70 13.28
C GLN A 319 5.82 -60.93 11.95
N ALA A 320 4.70 -60.39 11.47
CA ALA A 320 4.58 -59.80 10.16
C ALA A 320 3.73 -58.53 10.18
N PHE A 321 4.07 -57.57 9.32
CA PHE A 321 3.20 -56.43 9.07
C PHE A 321 2.26 -56.74 7.90
N ASN A 322 0.96 -56.85 8.18
CA ASN A 322 -0.08 -57.15 7.19
C ASN A 322 -0.40 -55.91 6.34
N HIS A 323 0.52 -55.56 5.45
CA HIS A 323 0.40 -54.47 4.50
C HIS A 323 1.34 -54.70 3.31
N GLY A 324 0.89 -54.33 2.11
CA GLY A 324 1.73 -54.23 0.92
C GLY A 324 1.08 -53.30 -0.11
N GLN A 325 1.89 -52.67 -0.96
CA GLN A 325 1.40 -51.85 -2.08
C GLN A 325 2.15 -52.17 -3.37
N THR A 326 1.47 -51.96 -4.50
CA THR A 326 1.99 -52.25 -5.84
C THR A 326 3.34 -51.59 -6.10
N TYR A 327 3.49 -50.29 -5.84
CA TYR A 327 4.72 -49.53 -6.11
C TYR A 327 5.62 -49.30 -4.88
N GLN A 328 5.39 -50.03 -3.79
CA GLN A 328 6.24 -49.97 -2.61
C GLN A 328 7.69 -50.31 -2.97
N ALA A 329 8.65 -49.62 -2.35
CA ALA A 329 10.09 -49.82 -2.56
C ALA A 329 10.52 -49.80 -4.04
N HIS A 330 9.89 -48.92 -4.85
CA HIS A 330 10.18 -48.80 -6.28
C HIS A 330 11.68 -48.57 -6.56
N PRO A 331 12.37 -49.46 -7.31
CA PRO A 331 13.83 -49.41 -7.47
C PRO A 331 14.33 -48.09 -8.05
N LEU A 332 13.63 -47.55 -9.07
CA LEU A 332 13.96 -46.25 -9.65
C LEU A 332 13.92 -45.11 -8.61
N SER A 333 12.81 -44.99 -7.86
CA SER A 333 12.69 -43.96 -6.82
C SER A 333 13.74 -44.11 -5.72
N ALA A 334 14.05 -45.35 -5.32
CA ALA A 334 15.04 -45.62 -4.29
C ALA A 334 16.47 -45.25 -4.73
N ALA A 335 16.84 -45.55 -5.98
CA ALA A 335 18.14 -45.17 -6.54
C ALA A 335 18.31 -43.65 -6.66
N ILE A 336 17.26 -42.97 -7.14
CA ILE A 336 17.21 -41.49 -7.23
C ILE A 336 17.35 -40.86 -5.85
N ALA A 337 16.55 -41.30 -4.87
CA ALA A 337 16.62 -40.80 -3.50
C ALA A 337 18.01 -41.07 -2.88
N THR A 338 18.61 -42.24 -3.12
CA THR A 338 19.98 -42.54 -2.66
C THR A 338 20.99 -41.55 -3.25
N ALA A 339 20.86 -41.21 -4.53
CA ALA A 339 21.74 -40.22 -5.17
C ALA A 339 21.55 -38.82 -4.56
N VAL A 340 20.30 -38.38 -4.34
CA VAL A 340 20.00 -37.11 -3.66
C VAL A 340 20.64 -37.08 -2.28
N GLN A 341 20.47 -38.13 -1.47
CA GLN A 341 21.03 -38.21 -0.13
C GLN A 341 22.55 -38.33 -0.09
N ARG A 342 23.16 -38.85 -1.17
CA ARG A 342 24.62 -38.83 -1.34
C ARG A 342 25.11 -37.42 -1.58
N VAL A 343 24.45 -36.64 -2.45
CA VAL A 343 24.77 -35.22 -2.68
C VAL A 343 24.63 -34.43 -1.37
N VAL A 344 23.51 -34.61 -0.65
CA VAL A 344 23.26 -33.94 0.64
C VAL A 344 24.39 -34.19 1.65
N ARG A 345 24.90 -35.42 1.72
CA ARG A 345 26.00 -35.78 2.63
C ARG A 345 27.37 -35.32 2.14
N ARG A 346 27.69 -35.56 0.87
CA ARG A 346 29.00 -35.23 0.27
C ARG A 346 29.28 -33.73 0.38
N ASP A 347 28.25 -32.91 0.12
CA ASP A 347 28.37 -31.45 0.05
C ASP A 347 27.99 -30.77 1.38
N SER A 348 27.85 -31.54 2.46
CA SER A 348 27.47 -31.05 3.81
C SER A 348 26.24 -30.12 3.79
N LEU A 349 25.22 -30.47 3.00
CA LEU A 349 24.09 -29.59 2.76
C LEU A 349 23.19 -29.40 3.99
N VAL A 350 23.22 -30.32 4.96
CA VAL A 350 22.50 -30.17 6.23
C VAL A 350 23.13 -29.05 7.07
N ASP A 351 24.46 -29.07 7.23
CA ASP A 351 25.20 -28.03 7.95
C ASP A 351 25.07 -26.67 7.23
N ARG A 352 25.13 -26.70 5.89
CA ARG A 352 24.88 -25.52 5.06
C ARG A 352 23.46 -24.97 5.28
N CYS A 353 22.45 -25.84 5.33
CA CYS A 353 21.07 -25.46 5.61
C CYS A 353 20.94 -24.78 6.99
N ALA A 354 21.63 -25.30 8.02
CA ALA A 354 21.68 -24.66 9.33
C ALA A 354 22.36 -23.26 9.27
N CYS A 355 23.47 -23.14 8.54
CA CYS A 355 24.20 -21.88 8.38
C CYS A 355 23.40 -20.82 7.59
N MET A 356 22.94 -21.16 6.39
CA MET A 356 22.14 -20.28 5.52
C MET A 356 20.78 -19.97 6.17
N GLY A 357 20.24 -20.89 6.97
CA GLY A 357 19.03 -20.67 7.75
C GLY A 357 19.16 -19.57 8.80
N ARG A 358 20.31 -19.48 9.48
CA ARG A 358 20.60 -18.36 10.40
C ARG A 358 20.68 -17.03 9.67
N LEU A 359 21.30 -17.01 8.48
CA LEU A 359 21.38 -15.82 7.64
C LEU A 359 19.98 -15.37 7.17
N LEU A 360 19.19 -16.28 6.60
CA LEU A 360 17.83 -15.99 6.13
C LEU A 360 16.94 -15.48 7.27
N GLY A 361 16.93 -16.18 8.40
CA GLY A 361 16.15 -15.76 9.58
C GLY A 361 16.61 -14.42 10.13
N GLY A 362 17.91 -14.16 10.17
CA GLY A 362 18.49 -12.87 10.58
C GLY A 362 18.04 -11.73 9.67
N GLN A 363 18.21 -11.89 8.35
CA GLN A 363 17.81 -10.87 7.37
C GLN A 363 16.30 -10.64 7.34
N LEU A 364 15.47 -11.67 7.46
CA LEU A 364 14.01 -11.50 7.57
C LEU A 364 13.65 -10.69 8.82
N LYS A 365 14.24 -11.01 9.97
CA LYS A 365 13.98 -10.27 11.21
C LYS A 365 14.44 -8.83 11.14
N GLU A 366 15.63 -8.58 10.60
CA GLU A 366 16.18 -7.23 10.42
C GLU A 366 15.35 -6.40 9.43
N THR A 367 15.07 -6.97 8.25
CA THR A 367 14.40 -6.25 7.15
C THR A 367 12.93 -5.97 7.43
N PHE A 368 12.26 -6.78 8.25
CA PHE A 368 10.84 -6.61 8.59
C PHE A 368 10.62 -6.17 10.04
N ALA A 369 11.67 -5.72 10.74
CA ALA A 369 11.57 -5.26 12.13
C ALA A 369 10.54 -4.12 12.28
N ASP A 370 10.53 -3.19 11.34
CA ASP A 370 9.66 -2.01 11.27
C ASP A 370 8.37 -2.23 10.45
N ALA A 371 8.15 -3.44 9.91
CA ALA A 371 6.99 -3.71 9.07
C ALA A 371 5.70 -3.79 9.90
N GLU A 372 4.82 -2.81 9.73
CA GLU A 372 3.56 -2.61 10.49
C GLU A 372 2.72 -3.89 10.58
N TYR A 373 2.61 -4.63 9.47
CA TYR A 373 1.74 -5.79 9.36
C TYR A 373 2.42 -7.12 9.59
N VAL A 374 3.70 -7.14 9.98
CA VAL A 374 4.39 -8.38 10.32
C VAL A 374 4.27 -8.61 11.83
N GLY A 375 3.56 -9.67 12.19
CA GLY A 375 3.28 -10.04 13.58
C GLY A 375 4.33 -10.98 14.17
N ASP A 376 4.72 -11.99 13.40
CA ASP A 376 5.67 -13.01 13.85
C ASP A 376 6.59 -13.46 12.71
N ILE A 377 7.86 -13.69 13.05
CA ILE A 377 8.92 -14.12 12.12
C ILE A 377 9.60 -15.34 12.74
N ARG A 378 9.25 -16.52 12.20
CA ARG A 378 9.55 -17.80 12.85
C ARG A 378 10.04 -18.85 11.87
N GLY A 379 10.80 -19.81 12.39
CA GLY A 379 11.37 -20.89 11.61
C GLY A 379 12.74 -21.32 12.12
N ARG A 380 13.30 -22.32 11.44
CA ARG A 380 14.67 -22.81 11.65
C ARG A 380 15.18 -23.55 10.42
N GLY A 381 16.51 -23.63 10.25
CA GLY A 381 17.12 -24.06 9.00
C GLY A 381 16.66 -23.17 7.84
N LEU A 382 16.49 -23.74 6.64
CA LEU A 382 15.90 -23.04 5.49
C LEU A 382 14.38 -23.28 5.44
N PHE A 383 13.70 -23.04 6.57
CA PHE A 383 12.26 -23.19 6.72
C PHE A 383 11.69 -22.11 7.63
N TRP A 384 11.28 -20.99 7.01
CA TRP A 384 10.88 -19.76 7.69
C TRP A 384 9.53 -19.24 7.18
N ALA A 385 8.85 -18.44 8.00
CA ALA A 385 7.66 -17.72 7.60
C ALA A 385 7.58 -16.33 8.22
N LEU A 386 6.89 -15.43 7.50
CA LEU A 386 6.34 -14.18 8.01
C LEU A 386 4.85 -14.38 8.22
N GLU A 387 4.35 -14.13 9.43
CA GLU A 387 2.90 -14.04 9.68
C GLU A 387 2.45 -12.59 9.66
N PHE A 388 1.33 -12.34 8.97
CA PHE A 388 0.76 -11.02 8.85
C PHE A 388 -0.42 -10.80 9.79
N VAL A 389 -0.38 -9.68 10.51
CA VAL A 389 -1.40 -9.25 11.48
C VAL A 389 -1.74 -7.78 11.24
N ARG A 390 -2.93 -7.37 11.64
CA ARG A 390 -3.37 -5.98 11.63
C ARG A 390 -2.70 -5.15 12.72
N ASP A 391 -2.49 -5.74 13.90
CA ASP A 391 -1.83 -5.11 15.03
C ASP A 391 -0.89 -6.12 15.71
N ARG A 392 0.39 -5.76 15.80
CA ARG A 392 1.46 -6.63 16.33
C ARG A 392 1.29 -6.95 17.81
N LYS A 393 0.67 -6.06 18.59
CA LYS A 393 0.54 -6.17 20.05
C LYS A 393 -0.67 -7.02 20.43
N THR A 394 -1.81 -6.78 19.79
CA THR A 394 -3.03 -7.57 20.00
C THR A 394 -2.99 -8.89 19.25
N LYS A 395 -2.11 -9.00 18.24
CA LYS A 395 -1.98 -10.14 17.32
C LYS A 395 -3.24 -10.35 16.47
N GLU A 396 -4.07 -9.31 16.35
CA GLU A 396 -5.31 -9.34 15.56
C GLU A 396 -4.98 -9.67 14.10
N PRO A 397 -5.52 -10.74 13.50
CA PRO A 397 -5.25 -11.09 12.12
C PRO A 397 -5.76 -10.04 11.13
N LEU A 398 -5.11 -9.93 9.97
CA LEU A 398 -5.68 -9.21 8.84
C LEU A 398 -7.01 -9.85 8.39
N ALA A 399 -7.92 -9.04 7.85
CA ALA A 399 -9.19 -9.54 7.33
C ALA A 399 -8.95 -10.53 6.16
N PRO A 400 -9.57 -11.74 6.16
CA PRO A 400 -9.31 -12.74 5.12
C PRO A 400 -9.58 -12.27 3.68
N SER A 401 -10.47 -11.29 3.50
CA SER A 401 -10.77 -10.70 2.19
C SER A 401 -9.60 -9.94 1.57
N LEU A 402 -8.61 -9.51 2.37
CA LEU A 402 -7.42 -8.82 1.88
C LEU A 402 -6.48 -9.77 1.13
N ASN A 403 -6.43 -11.04 1.54
CA ASN A 403 -5.60 -12.09 0.93
C ASN A 403 -4.12 -11.67 0.83
N PHE A 404 -3.60 -11.09 1.90
CA PHE A 404 -2.40 -10.25 1.91
C PHE A 404 -1.15 -11.03 1.50
N ALA A 405 -0.93 -12.22 2.08
CA ALA A 405 0.23 -13.06 1.74
C ALA A 405 0.26 -13.46 0.25
N TYR A 406 -0.90 -13.77 -0.33
CA TYR A 406 -1.00 -14.11 -1.76
C TYR A 406 -0.66 -12.92 -2.66
N LYS A 407 -0.98 -11.70 -2.22
CA LYS A 407 -0.62 -10.44 -2.92
C LYS A 407 0.87 -10.16 -2.85
N VAL A 408 1.48 -10.26 -1.67
CA VAL A 408 2.95 -10.12 -1.50
C VAL A 408 3.69 -11.18 -2.32
N ASN A 409 3.20 -12.43 -2.34
CA ASN A 409 3.77 -13.47 -3.20
C ASN A 409 3.59 -13.17 -4.69
N ALA A 410 2.41 -12.69 -5.11
CA ALA A 410 2.18 -12.31 -6.50
C ALA A 410 3.19 -11.24 -6.91
N GLU A 411 3.40 -10.20 -6.11
CA GLU A 411 4.37 -9.14 -6.40
C GLU A 411 5.82 -9.65 -6.38
N SER A 412 6.17 -10.50 -5.42
CA SER A 412 7.50 -11.12 -5.38
C SER A 412 7.76 -11.97 -6.63
N PHE A 413 6.75 -12.73 -7.08
CA PHE A 413 6.81 -13.58 -8.26
C PHE A 413 7.10 -12.76 -9.51
N ARG A 414 6.46 -11.59 -9.64
CA ARG A 414 6.68 -10.64 -10.74
C ARG A 414 8.10 -10.12 -10.81
N ARG A 415 8.71 -9.88 -9.64
CA ARG A 415 10.12 -9.47 -9.49
C ARG A 415 11.10 -10.63 -9.66
N GLY A 416 10.59 -11.79 -10.07
CA GLY A 416 11.37 -12.98 -10.37
C GLY A 416 11.71 -13.81 -9.14
N VAL A 417 10.90 -13.78 -8.07
CA VAL A 417 11.07 -14.62 -6.87
C VAL A 417 9.74 -15.28 -6.49
N SER A 418 9.64 -16.61 -6.56
CA SER A 418 8.47 -17.36 -6.10
C SER A 418 8.56 -17.66 -4.61
N LEU A 419 7.53 -17.29 -3.85
CA LEU A 419 7.37 -17.59 -2.42
C LEU A 419 6.17 -18.54 -2.23
N TYR A 420 5.86 -18.89 -0.99
CA TYR A 420 4.74 -19.79 -0.68
C TYR A 420 3.72 -19.10 0.24
N PRO A 421 2.61 -18.57 -0.30
CA PRO A 421 1.57 -17.94 0.52
C PRO A 421 0.66 -18.97 1.16
N GLY A 422 0.17 -18.67 2.36
CA GLY A 422 -0.82 -19.46 3.09
C GLY A 422 -1.81 -18.57 3.84
N SER A 423 -2.96 -19.15 4.18
CA SER A 423 -4.07 -18.48 4.86
C SER A 423 -4.73 -19.43 5.87
N GLY A 424 -5.49 -18.88 6.83
CA GLY A 424 -6.07 -19.64 7.95
C GLY A 424 -5.04 -20.02 9.02
N THR A 425 -3.96 -19.25 9.14
CA THR A 425 -2.80 -19.53 10.00
C THR A 425 -3.13 -19.58 11.49
N VAL A 426 -4.19 -18.91 11.94
CA VAL A 426 -4.51 -18.78 13.38
C VAL A 426 -5.51 -19.83 13.84
N ASP A 427 -6.55 -20.14 13.07
CA ASP A 427 -7.59 -21.10 13.47
C ASP A 427 -8.13 -21.97 12.32
N GLY A 428 -7.50 -21.88 11.14
CA GLY A 428 -7.97 -22.50 9.90
C GLY A 428 -8.92 -21.64 9.07
N VAL A 429 -9.27 -20.44 9.53
CA VAL A 429 -10.15 -19.47 8.84
C VAL A 429 -9.45 -18.12 8.66
N VAL A 430 -8.84 -17.58 9.73
CA VAL A 430 -8.19 -16.25 9.71
C VAL A 430 -6.67 -16.34 9.83
N GLY A 431 -5.99 -15.27 9.40
CA GLY A 431 -4.54 -15.10 9.45
C GLY A 431 -3.82 -15.56 8.19
N ASP A 432 -2.89 -14.74 7.73
CA ASP A 432 -2.12 -14.95 6.50
C ASP A 432 -0.64 -15.12 6.84
N HIS A 433 0.07 -15.94 6.06
CA HIS A 433 1.52 -16.09 6.20
C HIS A 433 2.21 -16.29 4.85
N LEU A 434 3.48 -15.94 4.80
CA LEU A 434 4.35 -16.14 3.65
C LEU A 434 5.55 -16.97 4.05
N MET A 435 5.72 -18.12 3.41
CA MET A 435 6.73 -19.11 3.75
C MET A 435 7.90 -19.13 2.75
N PHE A 436 9.09 -19.35 3.31
CA PHE A 436 10.39 -19.39 2.64
C PHE A 436 11.01 -20.76 2.88
N ALA A 437 11.34 -21.46 1.80
CA ALA A 437 11.93 -22.79 1.84
C ALA A 437 12.90 -23.04 0.66
N PRO A 438 13.90 -22.16 0.43
CA PRO A 438 14.81 -22.27 -0.71
C PRO A 438 15.64 -23.56 -0.65
N ALA A 439 16.23 -23.98 -1.77
CA ALA A 439 17.09 -25.16 -1.80
C ALA A 439 18.30 -25.03 -0.84
N TYR A 440 18.85 -26.15 -0.36
CA TYR A 440 20.02 -26.17 0.53
C TYR A 440 21.28 -25.62 -0.16
N THR A 441 21.28 -25.60 -1.49
CA THR A 441 22.33 -25.03 -2.34
C THR A 441 22.21 -23.51 -2.53
N ILE A 442 21.21 -22.85 -1.93
CA ILE A 442 21.01 -21.40 -2.02
C ILE A 442 22.25 -20.63 -1.58
N THR A 443 22.55 -19.50 -2.22
CA THR A 443 23.67 -18.63 -1.89
C THR A 443 23.25 -17.43 -1.02
N GLU A 444 24.22 -16.75 -0.42
CA GLU A 444 23.98 -15.55 0.37
C GLU A 444 23.39 -14.40 -0.47
N GLU A 445 23.86 -14.24 -1.72
CA GLU A 445 23.34 -13.25 -2.66
C GLU A 445 21.88 -13.53 -3.02
N GLU A 446 21.53 -14.80 -3.24
CA GLU A 446 20.15 -15.20 -3.53
C GLU A 446 19.25 -15.03 -2.31
N ILE A 447 19.72 -15.30 -1.09
CA ILE A 447 18.99 -14.97 0.16
C ILE A 447 18.71 -13.47 0.24
N ALA A 448 19.72 -12.63 0.02
CA ALA A 448 19.55 -11.18 0.02
C ALA A 448 18.56 -10.71 -1.05
N ARG A 449 18.58 -11.34 -2.24
CA ARG A 449 17.58 -11.09 -3.29
C ARG A 449 16.18 -11.52 -2.85
N ILE A 450 16.01 -12.68 -2.23
CA ILE A 450 14.72 -13.18 -1.73
C ILE A 450 14.13 -12.22 -0.71
N VAL A 451 14.90 -11.85 0.31
CA VAL A 451 14.44 -10.98 1.40
C VAL A 451 14.12 -9.58 0.88
N ARG A 452 15.01 -8.99 0.07
CA ARG A 452 14.75 -7.69 -0.57
C ARG A 452 13.49 -7.72 -1.43
N THR A 453 13.31 -8.76 -2.25
CA THR A 453 12.14 -8.86 -3.13
C THR A 453 10.85 -9.04 -2.34
N ALA A 454 10.88 -9.81 -1.25
CA ALA A 454 9.75 -9.93 -0.35
C ALA A 454 9.41 -8.59 0.32
N ARG A 455 10.41 -7.79 0.71
CA ARG A 455 10.20 -6.45 1.28
C ARG A 455 9.67 -5.47 0.24
N GLU A 456 10.23 -5.46 -0.97
CA GLU A 456 9.71 -4.66 -2.07
C GLU A 456 8.27 -5.06 -2.43
N GLY A 457 7.95 -6.36 -2.35
CA GLY A 457 6.59 -6.86 -2.53
C GLY A 457 5.62 -6.48 -1.41
N TYR A 458 6.15 -6.21 -0.22
CA TYR A 458 5.43 -5.64 0.91
C TYR A 458 5.24 -4.11 0.76
N ASP A 459 6.22 -3.39 0.20
CA ASP A 459 6.25 -1.91 0.13
C ASP A 459 5.53 -1.30 -1.10
N HIS A 460 5.27 -2.05 -2.17
CA HIS A 460 4.75 -1.50 -3.45
C HIS A 460 3.21 -1.22 -3.41
N MET A 461 2.76 0.00 -3.02
CA MET A 461 1.30 0.39 -2.91
C MET A 461 0.82 1.86 -3.28
N ALA A 462 -0.49 2.10 -3.64
CA ALA A 462 -1.19 3.18 -4.45
C ALA A 462 -0.99 4.69 -4.06
N GLY A 463 -1.51 5.69 -4.79
CA GLY A 463 -1.07 7.10 -4.69
C GLY A 463 -2.19 8.12 -4.96
N PRO A 464 -2.23 9.28 -4.27
CA PRO A 464 -3.45 10.08 -4.10
C PRO A 464 -3.90 10.89 -5.33
N ALA A 465 -2.98 11.35 -6.18
CA ALA A 465 -3.31 12.25 -7.30
C ALA A 465 -4.15 11.58 -8.41
N GLY A 466 -3.77 10.35 -8.80
CA GLY A 466 -4.50 9.58 -9.83
C GLY A 466 -5.86 9.09 -9.36
N LEU A 467 -5.98 8.72 -8.07
CA LEU A 467 -7.25 8.32 -7.46
C LEU A 467 -8.24 9.49 -7.41
N LEU A 468 -7.82 10.68 -6.96
CA LEU A 468 -8.69 11.86 -6.93
C LEU A 468 -9.19 12.25 -8.33
N LEU A 469 -8.32 12.22 -9.35
CA LEU A 469 -8.73 12.51 -10.73
C LEU A 469 -9.82 11.54 -11.19
N SER A 470 -9.65 10.26 -10.90
CA SER A 470 -10.62 9.21 -11.28
C SER A 470 -11.98 9.43 -10.62
N VAL A 471 -11.99 9.80 -9.33
CA VAL A 471 -13.21 10.17 -8.59
C VAL A 471 -13.92 11.34 -9.26
N LEU A 472 -13.20 12.43 -9.54
CA LEU A 472 -13.77 13.64 -10.15
C LEU A 472 -14.37 13.37 -11.53
N LEU A 473 -13.67 12.60 -12.37
CA LEU A 473 -14.17 12.23 -13.69
C LEU A 473 -15.43 11.35 -13.58
N ALA A 474 -15.45 10.39 -12.65
CA ALA A 474 -16.60 9.50 -12.44
C ALA A 474 -17.84 10.27 -11.94
N ARG A 475 -17.67 11.17 -10.97
CA ARG A 475 -18.75 12.02 -10.45
C ARG A 475 -19.31 12.99 -11.49
N ASN A 476 -18.48 13.39 -12.45
CA ASN A 476 -18.90 14.18 -13.62
C ASN A 476 -19.64 13.37 -14.70
N GLY A 477 -19.96 12.10 -14.44
CA GLY A 477 -20.77 11.26 -15.33
C GLY A 477 -19.99 10.56 -16.44
N LEU A 478 -18.66 10.60 -16.43
CA LEU A 478 -17.85 9.84 -17.39
C LEU A 478 -17.76 8.37 -16.95
N SER A 479 -18.25 7.46 -17.79
CA SER A 479 -18.27 6.03 -17.50
C SER A 479 -17.09 5.25 -18.10
N GLN A 480 -16.41 5.79 -19.13
CA GLN A 480 -15.28 5.16 -19.80
C GLN A 480 -13.94 5.65 -19.23
N ILE A 481 -13.72 5.39 -17.94
CA ILE A 481 -12.48 5.73 -17.24
C ILE A 481 -11.73 4.44 -16.90
N LEU A 482 -10.42 4.46 -17.06
CA LEU A 482 -9.54 3.39 -16.61
C LEU A 482 -8.37 3.99 -15.85
N CYS A 483 -8.38 3.83 -14.54
CA CYS A 483 -7.28 4.10 -13.64
C CYS A 483 -6.45 2.81 -13.50
N VAL A 484 -5.26 2.84 -14.08
CA VAL A 484 -4.31 1.74 -14.02
C VAL A 484 -3.36 1.97 -12.85
N GLU A 485 -3.35 1.03 -11.92
CA GLU A 485 -2.59 1.14 -10.69
C GLU A 485 -1.72 -0.11 -10.55
N PRO A 486 -0.38 -0.01 -10.55
CA PRO A 486 0.48 -1.17 -10.29
C PRO A 486 0.19 -1.83 -8.92
N ARG A 487 -0.42 -1.09 -8.00
CA ARG A 487 -0.49 -1.41 -6.58
C ARG A 487 -1.77 -2.13 -6.21
N LEU A 488 -1.68 -3.15 -5.36
CA LEU A 488 -2.79 -4.09 -5.11
C LEU A 488 -3.79 -3.66 -4.02
N GLU A 489 -3.43 -2.75 -3.12
CA GLU A 489 -4.31 -2.12 -2.12
C GLU A 489 -3.82 -0.68 -1.78
N VAL A 490 -4.53 -0.04 -0.86
CA VAL A 490 -4.21 1.26 -0.26
C VAL A 490 -3.22 1.09 0.90
N ILE A 491 -2.21 1.95 1.00
CA ILE A 491 -1.20 1.92 2.07
C ILE A 491 -1.84 2.27 3.44
N ALA A 492 -1.28 1.88 4.59
CA ALA A 492 -1.71 2.43 5.89
C ALA A 492 -1.04 3.76 6.23
N ALA A 493 0.28 3.84 6.07
CA ALA A 493 1.10 5.00 6.36
C ALA A 493 1.91 5.39 5.11
N GLY A 494 1.79 6.65 4.67
CA GLY A 494 2.47 7.15 3.48
C GLY A 494 3.45 8.28 3.79
N HIS A 495 4.11 8.76 2.72
CA HIS A 495 5.13 9.81 2.78
C HIS A 495 4.55 11.20 3.06
N ALA A 496 3.26 11.40 2.81
CA ALA A 496 2.55 12.66 3.06
C ALA A 496 1.56 12.55 4.21
N ASP A 497 1.38 13.64 4.96
CA ASP A 497 0.46 13.67 6.10
C ASP A 497 -0.28 14.99 6.31
N GLY A 498 0.13 16.11 5.71
CA GLY A 498 -0.53 17.41 5.87
C GLY A 498 -1.59 17.70 4.80
N LEU A 499 -2.80 18.11 5.21
CA LEU A 499 -3.82 18.69 4.32
C LEU A 499 -4.15 20.14 4.69
N HIS A 500 -4.01 21.04 3.71
CA HIS A 500 -4.24 22.47 3.87
C HIS A 500 -5.67 22.90 3.51
N SER A 501 -6.02 24.14 3.86
CA SER A 501 -7.35 24.75 3.70
C SER A 501 -8.01 24.48 2.35
N ARG A 502 -7.31 24.73 1.23
CA ARG A 502 -7.90 24.53 -0.10
C ARG A 502 -8.19 23.06 -0.41
N SER A 503 -7.33 22.14 0.02
CA SER A 503 -7.57 20.71 -0.15
C SER A 503 -8.77 20.26 0.69
N LEU A 504 -8.90 20.74 1.92
CA LEU A 504 -10.06 20.45 2.79
C LEU A 504 -11.37 20.93 2.18
N GLU A 505 -11.35 22.09 1.51
CA GLU A 505 -12.50 22.57 0.75
C GLU A 505 -12.87 21.64 -0.40
N MET A 506 -11.89 21.10 -1.14
CA MET A 506 -12.17 20.11 -2.18
C MET A 506 -12.87 18.88 -1.59
N PHE A 507 -12.39 18.34 -0.48
CA PHE A 507 -13.05 17.22 0.20
C PHE A 507 -14.44 17.59 0.76
N LYS A 508 -14.64 18.83 1.20
CA LYS A 508 -15.97 19.31 1.65
C LYS A 508 -16.96 19.36 0.49
N LEU A 509 -16.52 19.86 -0.66
CA LEU A 509 -17.33 19.90 -1.88
C LEU A 509 -17.68 18.51 -2.41
N LEU A 510 -16.82 17.52 -2.19
CA LEU A 510 -17.09 16.12 -2.54
C LEU A 510 -17.98 15.39 -1.52
N GLY A 511 -18.30 16.03 -0.38
CA GLY A 511 -19.04 15.39 0.72
C GLY A 511 -18.20 14.41 1.56
N LEU A 512 -16.87 14.42 1.41
CA LEU A 512 -15.93 13.48 2.04
C LEU A 512 -15.24 14.07 3.29
N TYR A 513 -15.44 15.37 3.56
CA TYR A 513 -14.77 16.09 4.64
C TYR A 513 -15.02 15.49 6.04
N GLU A 514 -16.26 15.14 6.38
CA GLU A 514 -16.58 14.65 7.73
C GLU A 514 -15.90 13.32 8.04
N GLU A 515 -15.79 12.43 7.04
CA GLU A 515 -15.09 11.16 7.16
C GLU A 515 -13.59 11.36 7.33
N LEU A 516 -13.04 12.31 6.57
CA LEU A 516 -11.65 12.71 6.64
C LEU A 516 -11.29 13.32 7.99
N MET A 517 -12.14 14.19 8.55
CA MET A 517 -11.90 14.80 9.86
C MET A 517 -11.87 13.78 11.00
N LYS A 518 -12.74 12.77 10.97
CA LYS A 518 -12.78 11.68 11.98
C LYS A 518 -11.47 10.91 12.10
N ALA A 519 -10.68 10.87 11.02
CA ALA A 519 -9.41 10.14 10.97
C ALA A 519 -8.18 11.03 11.11
N SER A 520 -8.37 12.34 11.35
CA SER A 520 -7.30 13.35 11.32
C SER A 520 -7.01 13.98 12.69
N THR A 521 -5.90 14.71 12.77
CA THR A 521 -5.55 15.58 13.90
C THR A 521 -5.42 17.02 13.44
N GLU A 522 -6.16 17.92 14.08
CA GLU A 522 -6.08 19.36 13.81
C GLU A 522 -4.79 19.97 14.36
N VAL A 523 -4.17 20.83 13.56
CA VAL A 523 -2.94 21.56 13.89
C VAL A 523 -3.28 23.04 14.08
N GLY A 524 -3.51 23.44 15.34
CA GLY A 524 -4.03 24.79 15.66
C GLY A 524 -2.98 25.88 15.88
N GLU A 525 -1.74 25.53 16.22
CA GLU A 525 -0.67 26.49 16.53
C GLU A 525 0.67 26.06 15.92
N ARG A 526 1.48 27.07 15.55
CA ARG A 526 2.87 26.88 15.16
C ARG A 526 3.82 27.55 16.16
N ALA A 527 5.00 26.99 16.33
CA ALA A 527 6.06 27.56 17.15
C ALA A 527 7.42 27.52 16.43
N ARG A 528 8.32 28.43 16.80
CA ARG A 528 9.73 28.38 16.40
C ARG A 528 10.62 28.50 17.62
N TRP A 529 11.63 27.64 17.67
CA TRP A 529 12.65 27.61 18.69
C TRP A 529 14.01 27.82 18.04
N ALA A 530 14.81 28.71 18.63
CA ALA A 530 16.17 28.99 18.19
C ALA A 530 17.11 29.13 19.38
N GLN A 531 18.41 28.95 19.13
CA GLN A 531 19.45 29.15 20.12
C GLN A 531 19.61 30.66 20.43
N GLY A 532 19.43 31.04 21.69
CA GLY A 532 19.56 32.43 22.16
C GLY A 532 21.01 32.93 22.13
N SER A 533 21.19 34.26 22.08
CA SER A 533 22.52 34.91 22.07
C SER A 533 23.17 34.98 23.46
N GLU A 534 22.39 34.84 24.53
CA GLU A 534 22.88 34.91 25.90
C GLU A 534 23.20 33.50 26.44
N LYS A 535 24.39 33.35 27.05
CA LYS A 535 24.78 32.11 27.72
C LYS A 535 24.07 32.05 29.08
N SER A 536 23.50 30.88 29.42
CA SER A 536 22.94 30.67 30.75
C SER A 536 24.02 30.80 31.82
N GLU A 537 23.82 31.67 32.82
CA GLU A 537 24.73 31.88 33.96
C GLU A 537 25.00 30.60 34.76
N SER A 538 24.13 29.59 34.66
CA SER A 538 24.22 28.34 35.44
C SER A 538 24.81 27.12 34.70
N LEU A 539 24.88 27.15 33.36
CA LEU A 539 25.19 25.94 32.55
C LEU A 539 26.25 26.13 31.46
N GLY A 540 26.72 27.35 31.20
CA GLY A 540 27.80 27.61 30.22
C GLY A 540 27.47 27.30 28.75
N GLN A 541 26.29 26.75 28.46
CA GLN A 541 25.76 26.50 27.12
C GLN A 541 24.74 27.57 26.70
N PRO A 542 24.58 27.84 25.40
CA PRO A 542 23.58 28.78 24.90
C PRO A 542 22.17 28.21 25.13
N ARG A 543 21.24 29.05 25.63
CA ARG A 543 19.88 28.61 25.99
C ARG A 543 19.01 28.42 24.75
N MET A 544 18.23 27.32 24.70
CA MET A 544 17.15 27.18 23.70
C MET A 544 15.94 28.03 24.10
N GLU A 545 15.48 28.88 23.19
CA GLU A 545 14.40 29.83 23.44
C GLU A 545 13.30 29.75 22.38
N ARG A 546 12.06 29.90 22.82
CA ARG A 546 10.90 30.04 21.94
C ARG A 546 10.85 31.46 21.41
N VAL A 547 11.22 31.61 20.14
CA VAL A 547 11.26 32.92 19.47
C VAL A 547 9.92 33.28 18.81
N MET A 548 9.04 32.30 18.58
CA MET A 548 7.71 32.55 18.01
C MET A 548 6.70 31.50 18.50
N ARG A 549 5.48 31.95 18.76
CA ARG A 549 4.28 31.12 18.91
C ARG A 549 3.10 31.87 18.30
N GLN A 550 2.39 31.23 17.38
CA GLN A 550 1.30 31.87 16.66
C GLN A 550 0.19 30.85 16.36
N LYS A 551 -1.06 31.29 16.44
CA LYS A 551 -2.19 30.51 15.93
C LYS A 551 -2.05 30.32 14.42
N ILE A 552 -2.27 29.12 13.92
CA ILE A 552 -2.29 28.86 12.49
C ILE A 552 -3.62 29.40 11.96
N SER A 553 -3.55 30.47 11.19
CA SER A 553 -4.66 31.02 10.41
C SER A 553 -4.14 31.32 9.01
N LEU A 554 -4.06 30.28 8.18
CA LEU A 554 -3.39 30.33 6.88
C LEU A 554 -4.18 31.15 5.84
N ALA A 555 -5.51 31.17 5.97
CA ALA A 555 -6.41 31.88 5.08
C ALA A 555 -7.70 32.27 5.84
N PRO A 556 -7.85 33.55 6.26
CA PRO A 556 -9.03 33.99 7.01
C PRO A 556 -10.36 33.78 6.29
N ASN A 557 -10.35 33.84 4.95
CA ASN A 557 -11.51 33.71 4.07
C ASN A 557 -11.69 32.30 3.48
N ALA A 558 -10.86 31.34 3.90
CA ALA A 558 -11.08 29.93 3.58
C ALA A 558 -12.33 29.43 4.31
N ARG A 559 -13.05 28.52 3.67
CA ARG A 559 -14.18 27.83 4.30
C ARG A 559 -13.66 26.98 5.45
N MET A 560 -12.60 26.21 5.18
CA MET A 560 -11.92 25.36 6.15
C MET A 560 -10.58 26.02 6.51
N LYS A 561 -10.53 26.65 7.68
CA LYS A 561 -9.36 27.45 8.12
C LYS A 561 -8.25 26.61 8.76
N GLN A 562 -8.49 25.32 8.92
CA GLN A 562 -7.66 24.39 9.66
C GLN A 562 -6.56 23.81 8.77
N LEU A 563 -5.43 23.48 9.39
CA LEU A 563 -4.45 22.53 8.88
C LEU A 563 -4.67 21.23 9.64
N ILE A 564 -4.71 20.10 8.94
CA ILE A 564 -4.80 18.80 9.61
C ILE A 564 -3.61 17.92 9.23
N SER A 565 -3.33 16.97 10.10
CA SER A 565 -2.48 15.83 9.82
C SER A 565 -3.30 14.54 9.76
N ILE A 566 -3.10 13.72 8.74
CA ILE A 566 -3.80 12.46 8.51
C ILE A 566 -2.92 11.50 7.72
N PRO A 567 -2.95 10.17 7.96
CA PRO A 567 -2.21 9.23 7.12
C PRO A 567 -2.68 9.28 5.66
N GLN A 568 -1.75 9.35 4.71
CA GLN A 568 -2.03 9.28 3.27
C GLN A 568 -2.93 8.08 2.91
N GLY A 569 -2.69 6.94 3.56
CA GLY A 569 -3.49 5.73 3.40
C GLY A 569 -4.98 5.90 3.67
N ARG A 570 -5.33 6.74 4.66
CA ARG A 570 -6.73 7.05 4.96
C ARG A 570 -7.36 7.89 3.85
N ILE A 571 -6.61 8.84 3.29
CA ILE A 571 -7.09 9.67 2.17
C ILE A 571 -7.38 8.79 0.95
N GLU A 572 -6.43 7.94 0.56
CA GLU A 572 -6.57 7.05 -0.60
C GLU A 572 -7.76 6.10 -0.45
N ARG A 573 -7.99 5.60 0.75
CA ARG A 573 -9.12 4.71 1.04
C ARG A 573 -10.46 5.44 0.88
N ILE A 574 -10.59 6.65 1.43
CA ILE A 574 -11.80 7.46 1.31
C ILE A 574 -12.09 7.73 -0.18
N LEU A 575 -11.07 8.04 -0.97
CA LEU A 575 -11.20 8.28 -2.41
C LEU A 575 -11.56 7.00 -3.19
N GLU A 576 -10.98 5.86 -2.85
CA GLU A 576 -11.32 4.58 -3.49
C GLU A 576 -12.75 4.15 -3.17
N GLU A 577 -13.19 4.27 -1.92
CA GLU A 577 -14.56 3.97 -1.52
C GLU A 577 -15.57 4.89 -2.25
N ASP A 578 -15.22 6.15 -2.50
CA ASP A 578 -16.04 7.06 -3.32
C ASP A 578 -16.03 6.67 -4.80
N LEU A 579 -14.87 6.36 -5.37
CA LEU A 579 -14.74 5.91 -6.76
C LEU A 579 -15.59 4.66 -7.02
N MET A 580 -15.62 3.70 -6.09
CA MET A 580 -16.41 2.49 -6.23
C MET A 580 -17.92 2.77 -6.29
N LYS A 581 -18.42 3.84 -5.65
CA LYS A 581 -19.84 4.23 -5.71
C LYS A 581 -20.24 4.77 -7.08
N HIS A 582 -19.31 5.44 -7.78
CA HIS A 582 -19.59 6.11 -9.04
C HIS A 582 -19.12 5.34 -10.29
N ALA A 583 -18.02 4.59 -10.18
CA ALA A 583 -17.41 3.83 -11.28
C ALA A 583 -16.60 2.62 -10.75
N ASN A 584 -17.29 1.59 -10.25
CA ASN A 584 -16.70 0.37 -9.69
C ASN A 584 -15.68 -0.37 -10.58
N HIS A 585 -15.77 -0.25 -11.91
CA HIS A 585 -14.86 -0.90 -12.86
C HIS A 585 -13.67 -0.02 -13.29
N ALA A 586 -13.62 1.23 -12.84
CA ALA A 586 -12.60 2.18 -13.30
C ALA A 586 -11.20 1.86 -12.76
N LEU A 587 -11.06 1.28 -11.57
CA LEU A 587 -9.77 0.98 -10.97
C LEU A 587 -9.30 -0.44 -11.32
N GLN A 588 -8.21 -0.56 -12.08
CA GLN A 588 -7.53 -1.82 -12.37
C GLN A 588 -6.16 -1.84 -11.70
N ARG A 589 -6.08 -2.63 -10.64
CA ARG A 589 -4.85 -2.85 -9.88
C ARG A 589 -3.97 -3.90 -10.55
N SER A 590 -2.67 -3.94 -10.23
CA SER A 590 -1.64 -4.83 -10.80
C SER A 590 -1.20 -4.56 -12.23
N PHE A 591 -1.45 -3.37 -12.77
CA PHE A 591 -1.02 -3.01 -14.12
C PHE A 591 -0.09 -1.80 -14.06
N ARG A 592 1.04 -1.86 -14.76
CA ARG A 592 1.94 -0.71 -14.95
C ARG A 592 1.95 -0.27 -16.41
N VAL A 593 2.12 1.03 -16.63
CA VAL A 593 2.39 1.56 -17.97
C VAL A 593 3.84 1.24 -18.34
N VAL A 594 4.07 0.66 -19.52
CA VAL A 594 5.41 0.33 -20.03
C VAL A 594 5.81 1.16 -21.25
N ASP A 595 4.84 1.51 -22.08
CA ASP A 595 5.08 2.32 -23.27
C ASP A 595 3.86 3.18 -23.59
N VAL A 596 4.10 4.37 -24.13
CA VAL A 596 3.08 5.33 -24.52
C VAL A 596 3.51 5.98 -25.83
N ARG A 597 2.61 6.00 -26.81
CA ARG A 597 2.83 6.74 -28.06
C ARG A 597 1.53 7.35 -28.58
N ILE A 598 1.67 8.45 -29.31
CA ILE A 598 0.58 9.03 -30.08
C ILE A 598 0.60 8.38 -31.48
N ASP A 599 -0.49 7.70 -31.82
CA ASP A 599 -0.74 7.11 -33.13
C ASP A 599 -1.59 8.07 -33.98
N GLU A 600 -0.91 8.84 -34.82
CA GLU A 600 -1.51 9.84 -35.71
C GLU A 600 -2.42 9.21 -36.80
N THR A 601 -2.44 7.88 -36.94
CA THR A 601 -3.34 7.19 -37.88
C THR A 601 -4.75 6.97 -37.32
N SER A 602 -4.92 7.06 -35.99
CA SER A 602 -6.20 6.85 -35.30
C SER A 602 -6.87 8.18 -34.93
N ALA A 603 -7.86 8.59 -35.71
CA ALA A 603 -8.56 9.86 -35.47
C ALA A 603 -9.41 9.86 -34.19
N SER A 604 -9.94 8.70 -33.77
CA SER A 604 -10.89 8.59 -32.65
C SER A 604 -10.23 8.30 -31.30
N TYR A 605 -9.12 7.56 -31.28
CA TYR A 605 -8.37 7.17 -30.08
C TYR A 605 -6.86 7.24 -30.37
N PRO A 606 -6.27 8.45 -30.41
CA PRO A 606 -4.91 8.66 -30.90
C PRO A 606 -3.82 8.27 -29.89
N VAL A 607 -4.15 7.94 -28.64
CA VAL A 607 -3.13 7.54 -27.66
C VAL A 607 -3.12 6.03 -27.53
N LEU A 608 -1.97 5.41 -27.85
CA LEU A 608 -1.73 3.99 -27.61
C LEU A 608 -0.89 3.82 -26.36
N VAL A 609 -1.45 3.14 -25.37
CA VAL A 609 -0.81 2.83 -24.10
C VAL A 609 -0.59 1.34 -24.04
N THR A 610 0.66 0.93 -23.89
CA THR A 610 0.96 -0.45 -23.54
C THR A 610 1.03 -0.53 -22.03
N ILE A 611 0.07 -1.25 -21.44
CA ILE A 611 0.12 -1.64 -20.04
C ILE A 611 0.59 -3.08 -19.94
N CYS A 612 1.32 -3.37 -18.87
CA CYS A 612 1.78 -4.69 -18.55
C CYS A 612 1.17 -5.05 -17.20
N GLU A 613 0.48 -6.18 -17.12
CA GLU A 613 0.20 -6.76 -15.80
C GLU A 613 1.57 -7.01 -15.16
N ASP A 614 1.75 -6.61 -13.91
CA ASP A 614 3.06 -6.28 -13.32
C ASP A 614 4.04 -7.49 -13.27
N ALA A 615 3.64 -8.66 -13.81
CA ALA A 615 4.37 -9.92 -14.06
C ALA A 615 5.06 -10.09 -15.42
N GLY A 616 4.90 -9.16 -16.37
CA GLY A 616 5.46 -9.33 -17.73
C GLY A 616 4.70 -10.32 -18.63
N VAL A 617 3.78 -11.10 -18.07
CA VAL A 617 3.11 -12.25 -18.73
C VAL A 617 2.12 -11.80 -19.81
N GLN A 618 1.46 -10.65 -19.61
CA GLN A 618 0.45 -10.15 -20.54
C GLN A 618 0.61 -8.64 -20.72
N THR A 619 1.02 -8.23 -21.92
CA THR A 619 0.95 -6.85 -22.37
C THR A 619 -0.39 -6.62 -23.03
N ARG A 620 -1.13 -5.62 -22.55
CA ARG A 620 -2.37 -5.15 -23.17
C ARG A 620 -2.11 -3.78 -23.78
N GLN A 621 -2.45 -3.62 -25.05
CA GLN A 621 -2.53 -2.32 -25.66
C GLN A 621 -3.93 -1.73 -25.45
N ILE A 622 -3.95 -0.49 -25.01
CA ILE A 622 -5.17 0.29 -24.79
C ILE A 622 -5.08 1.49 -25.71
N GLN A 623 -6.09 1.67 -26.54
CA GLN A 623 -6.30 2.90 -27.27
C GLN A 623 -7.22 3.80 -26.45
N CYS A 624 -6.78 5.02 -26.16
CA CYS A 624 -7.56 6.00 -25.42
C CYS A 624 -7.53 7.37 -26.12
N LYS A 625 -8.51 8.22 -25.77
CA LYS A 625 -8.58 9.61 -26.25
C LYS A 625 -7.54 10.50 -25.57
N PHE A 626 -7.34 10.25 -24.28
CA PHE A 626 -6.43 10.98 -23.41
C PHE A 626 -5.77 10.01 -22.43
N LEU A 627 -4.53 10.29 -22.06
CA LEU A 627 -3.80 9.59 -20.98
C LEU A 627 -3.35 10.63 -19.94
N VAL A 628 -3.46 10.29 -18.66
CA VAL A 628 -2.91 11.11 -17.58
C VAL A 628 -1.90 10.28 -16.77
N GLY A 629 -0.64 10.68 -16.81
CA GLY A 629 0.46 10.11 -16.01
C GLY A 629 0.47 10.67 -14.60
N ALA A 630 -0.02 9.87 -13.65
CA ALA A 630 0.02 10.13 -12.22
C ALA A 630 0.96 9.15 -11.48
N ASP A 631 2.01 8.69 -12.18
CA ASP A 631 2.90 7.57 -11.83
C ASP A 631 4.17 8.00 -11.06
N GLY A 632 4.10 9.12 -10.35
CA GLY A 632 5.07 9.56 -9.35
C GLY A 632 6.38 10.12 -9.90
N ALA A 633 7.33 10.39 -9.00
CA ALA A 633 8.62 11.05 -9.33
C ALA A 633 9.42 10.34 -10.43
N HIS A 634 9.28 9.03 -10.58
CA HIS A 634 9.94 8.19 -11.60
C HIS A 634 9.04 7.83 -12.79
N SER A 635 8.05 8.67 -13.07
CA SER A 635 7.05 8.50 -14.14
C SER A 635 7.61 7.89 -15.43
N THR A 636 7.03 6.75 -15.83
CA THR A 636 7.24 6.12 -17.14
C THR A 636 6.57 6.95 -18.23
N VAL A 637 5.37 7.48 -17.96
CA VAL A 637 4.65 8.33 -18.93
C VAL A 637 5.50 9.54 -19.30
N ARG A 638 6.07 10.25 -18.33
CA ARG A 638 6.98 11.39 -18.56
C ARG A 638 8.18 11.00 -19.43
N ARG A 639 8.79 9.84 -19.14
CA ARG A 639 9.94 9.34 -19.92
C ARG A 639 9.56 9.03 -21.36
N CYS A 640 8.40 8.41 -21.60
CA CYS A 640 7.89 8.16 -22.95
C CYS A 640 7.59 9.46 -23.71
N MET A 641 7.17 10.53 -23.01
CA MET A 641 7.01 11.86 -23.60
C MET A 641 8.34 12.54 -23.96
N GLY A 642 9.48 12.02 -23.49
CA GLY A 642 10.79 12.67 -23.64
C GLY A 642 10.93 13.96 -22.82
N VAL A 643 10.15 14.10 -21.75
CA VAL A 643 10.12 15.31 -20.92
C VAL A 643 11.15 15.22 -19.79
N GLU A 644 12.01 16.24 -19.70
CA GLU A 644 13.04 16.35 -18.67
C GLU A 644 12.53 17.06 -17.41
N MET A 645 13.18 16.81 -16.28
CA MET A 645 12.91 17.49 -15.01
C MET A 645 13.97 18.60 -14.80
N GLU A 646 13.55 19.85 -14.91
CA GLU A 646 14.35 21.06 -14.73
C GLU A 646 14.45 21.43 -13.23
N GLY A 647 15.65 21.70 -12.70
CA GLY A 647 15.82 22.11 -11.29
C GLY A 647 17.23 21.89 -10.74
N ASP A 648 17.46 22.27 -9.47
CA ASP A 648 18.77 22.20 -8.83
C ASP A 648 19.25 20.74 -8.62
N SER A 649 20.55 20.52 -8.79
CA SER A 649 21.20 19.20 -8.63
C SER A 649 21.58 18.87 -7.19
N THR A 650 21.48 19.83 -6.26
CA THR A 650 21.79 19.64 -4.84
C THR A 650 20.64 18.90 -4.16
N GLU A 651 20.83 17.60 -3.94
CA GLU A 651 19.85 16.77 -3.24
C GLU A 651 20.05 16.92 -1.73
N HIS A 652 19.09 17.54 -1.05
CA HIS A 652 19.14 17.75 0.40
C HIS A 652 18.56 16.51 1.09
N VAL A 653 19.28 15.94 2.06
CA VAL A 653 18.87 14.69 2.70
C VAL A 653 18.07 14.95 3.98
N TRP A 654 16.83 14.44 3.99
CA TRP A 654 15.92 14.53 5.13
C TRP A 654 15.74 13.16 5.76
N GLY A 655 15.97 13.07 7.06
CA GLY A 655 15.49 11.96 7.88
C GLY A 655 14.06 12.25 8.35
N VAL A 656 13.17 11.29 8.20
CA VAL A 656 11.79 11.39 8.68
C VAL A 656 11.51 10.22 9.62
N VAL A 657 10.91 10.51 10.77
CA VAL A 657 10.62 9.49 11.80
C VAL A 657 9.32 9.80 12.53
N ASP A 658 8.46 8.80 12.71
CA ASP A 658 7.20 8.87 13.42
C ASP A 658 7.31 8.01 14.68
N PHE A 659 7.12 8.60 15.85
CA PHE A 659 7.10 7.83 17.10
C PHE A 659 6.33 8.56 18.20
N VAL A 660 5.99 7.81 19.25
CA VAL A 660 5.39 8.38 20.46
C VAL A 660 6.50 8.98 21.32
N THR A 661 6.58 10.31 21.35
CA THR A 661 7.65 11.04 22.03
C THR A 661 7.41 11.15 23.53
N ASP A 662 8.40 10.78 24.34
CA ASP A 662 8.50 11.15 25.76
C ASP A 662 9.52 12.28 25.91
N THR A 663 8.99 13.47 26.17
CA THR A 663 9.74 14.72 26.17
C THR A 663 9.18 15.70 27.19
N ASP A 664 10.05 16.56 27.71
CA ASP A 664 9.70 17.76 28.45
C ASP A 664 9.64 19.01 27.55
N PHE A 665 9.79 18.84 26.23
CA PHE A 665 9.64 19.90 25.24
C PHE A 665 8.19 20.41 25.21
N PRO A 666 7.93 21.69 25.54
CA PRO A 666 6.58 22.17 25.80
C PRO A 666 5.70 22.30 24.55
N ASP A 667 6.29 22.26 23.35
CA ASP A 667 5.60 22.47 22.07
C ASP A 667 5.53 21.22 21.19
N ILE A 668 5.71 20.03 21.76
CA ILE A 668 5.70 18.75 21.03
C ILE A 668 4.39 18.47 20.27
N ARG A 669 3.27 19.04 20.72
CA ARG A 669 1.94 18.91 20.08
C ARG A 669 1.58 20.08 19.16
N ARG A 670 2.55 20.91 18.79
CA ARG A 670 2.40 22.04 17.87
C ARG A 670 3.29 21.83 16.65
N LEU A 671 2.88 22.40 15.52
CA LEU A 671 3.76 22.46 14.34
C LEU A 671 4.98 23.31 14.68
N THR A 672 6.14 22.70 14.91
CA THR A 672 7.27 23.40 15.53
C THR A 672 8.53 23.24 14.71
N THR A 673 9.22 24.35 14.41
CA THR A 673 10.58 24.31 13.85
C THR A 673 11.59 24.59 14.96
N VAL A 674 12.56 23.70 15.13
CA VAL A 674 13.65 23.83 16.11
C VAL A 674 14.97 23.91 15.37
N GLN A 675 15.81 24.87 15.73
CA GLN A 675 17.10 25.10 15.08
C GLN A 675 18.17 25.48 16.09
N ASN A 676 19.32 24.81 16.02
CA ASN A 676 20.52 25.14 16.78
C ASN A 676 21.79 24.86 15.95
N SER A 677 22.97 24.93 16.56
CA SER A 677 24.25 24.61 15.90
C SER A 677 24.38 23.16 15.42
N ALA A 678 23.57 22.24 15.95
CA ALA A 678 23.47 20.86 15.50
C ALA A 678 22.43 20.67 14.38
N GLY A 679 21.84 21.72 13.82
CA GLY A 679 20.97 21.62 12.64
C GLY A 679 19.52 21.99 12.90
N MET A 680 18.62 21.51 12.04
CA MET A 680 17.20 21.85 12.07
C MET A 680 16.32 20.60 12.11
N ALA A 681 15.26 20.67 12.90
CA ALA A 681 14.19 19.68 12.87
C ALA A 681 12.80 20.34 12.86
N MET A 682 11.82 19.69 12.24
CA MET A 682 10.41 20.07 12.26
C MET A 682 9.60 19.01 12.98
N VAL A 683 8.67 19.45 13.83
CA VAL A 683 7.74 18.63 14.59
C VAL A 683 6.36 18.74 13.96
N ILE A 684 5.78 17.61 13.56
CA ILE A 684 4.42 17.51 13.03
C ILE A 684 3.59 16.67 14.01
N PRO A 685 2.59 17.26 14.69
CA PRO A 685 1.71 16.48 15.56
C PRO A 685 0.80 15.58 14.74
N ARG A 686 0.80 14.28 15.05
CA ARG A 686 0.03 13.25 14.35
C ARG A 686 -1.10 12.69 15.22
N GLU A 687 -1.98 11.96 14.57
CA GLU A 687 -3.08 11.19 15.16
C GLU A 687 -2.61 10.08 16.09
N THR A 688 -3.57 9.41 16.73
CA THR A 688 -3.27 8.26 17.55
C THR A 688 -2.95 7.05 16.68
N ASN A 689 -1.90 6.31 17.02
CA ASN A 689 -1.64 5.01 16.42
C ASN A 689 -2.67 3.95 16.86
N GLY A 690 -2.53 2.71 16.37
CA GLY A 690 -3.41 1.59 16.73
C GLY A 690 -3.54 1.31 18.23
N GLN A 691 -2.57 1.78 19.04
CA GLN A 691 -2.56 1.65 20.49
C GLN A 691 -3.18 2.86 21.22
N GLY A 692 -3.80 3.79 20.50
CA GLY A 692 -4.39 5.01 21.08
C GLY A 692 -3.35 6.02 21.59
N GLN A 693 -2.06 5.86 21.27
CA GLN A 693 -1.00 6.80 21.66
C GLN A 693 -0.80 7.86 20.57
N TRP A 694 -0.63 9.11 20.99
CA TRP A 694 -0.44 10.24 20.09
C TRP A 694 0.94 10.22 19.43
N LEU A 695 0.97 10.09 18.11
CA LEU A 695 2.20 10.10 17.32
C LEU A 695 2.72 11.52 17.09
N THR A 696 4.02 11.63 16.89
CA THR A 696 4.66 12.85 16.41
C THR A 696 5.63 12.47 15.30
N ARG A 697 5.48 13.11 14.13
CA ARG A 697 6.44 12.98 13.02
C ARG A 697 7.51 14.06 13.15
N PHE A 698 8.75 13.69 12.88
CA PHE A 698 9.88 14.59 12.82
C PHE A 698 10.50 14.57 11.44
N TYR A 699 10.76 15.76 10.89
CA TYR A 699 11.67 15.93 9.75
C TYR A 699 12.98 16.49 10.28
N VAL A 700 14.09 15.79 10.07
CA VAL A 700 15.41 16.12 10.59
C VAL A 700 16.36 16.36 9.44
N ASP A 701 17.06 17.50 9.45
CA ASP A 701 18.08 17.83 8.44
C ASP A 701 19.34 16.99 8.69
N MET A 702 19.71 16.18 7.71
CA MET A 702 20.84 15.25 7.79
C MET A 702 21.96 15.57 6.81
N ASN A 703 21.86 16.68 6.07
CA ASN A 703 22.71 16.96 4.92
C ASN A 703 24.22 17.01 5.26
N ASP A 704 24.57 17.66 6.36
CA ASP A 704 25.97 17.76 6.82
C ASP A 704 26.59 16.41 7.18
N LEU A 705 25.78 15.48 7.66
CA LEU A 705 26.22 14.16 8.13
C LEU A 705 26.49 13.23 6.94
N GLU A 706 25.64 13.30 5.91
CA GLU A 706 25.84 12.60 4.64
C GLU A 706 27.09 13.11 3.90
N LEU A 707 27.28 14.44 3.83
CA LEU A 707 28.46 15.05 3.18
C LEU A 707 29.78 14.65 3.87
N LYS A 708 29.81 14.58 5.21
CA LYS A 708 30.99 14.11 5.96
C LYS A 708 31.34 12.65 5.65
N ARG A 709 30.35 11.78 5.48
CA ARG A 709 30.57 10.35 5.13
C ARG A 709 31.06 10.20 3.68
N GLN A 710 30.52 10.98 2.74
CA GLN A 710 30.97 10.97 1.34
C GLN A 710 32.44 11.41 1.19
N HIS A 711 32.91 12.37 2.00
CA HIS A 711 34.33 12.75 2.02
C HIS A 711 35.25 11.68 2.63
N ALA A 712 34.80 10.97 3.67
CA ALA A 712 35.60 9.89 4.28
C ALA A 712 35.80 8.68 3.33
N ASP A 713 34.80 8.35 2.51
CA ASP A 713 34.88 7.27 1.53
C ASP A 713 35.74 7.61 0.31
N ALA A 714 35.82 8.90 -0.05
CA ALA A 714 36.65 9.39 -1.15
C ALA A 714 38.16 9.26 -0.88
N GLU A 715 38.57 9.25 0.39
CA GLU A 715 39.98 9.04 0.78
C GLU A 715 40.39 7.56 0.81
N THR A 716 39.44 6.61 0.76
CA THR A 716 39.70 5.18 1.01
C THR A 716 39.51 4.25 -0.20
N SER A 717 39.12 4.76 -1.38
CA SER A 717 38.59 3.90 -2.45
C SER A 717 39.34 3.99 -3.80
N THR A 718 39.98 2.89 -4.20
CA THR A 718 40.51 2.66 -5.55
C THR A 718 39.41 2.53 -6.61
N ILE A 719 39.76 2.92 -7.83
CA ILE A 719 38.92 3.04 -9.04
C ILE A 719 38.29 1.69 -9.44
N PHE A 720 37.14 1.29 -8.86
CA PHE A 720 36.27 0.28 -9.49
C PHE A 720 34.79 0.30 -9.04
N ILE A 721 34.39 1.20 -8.13
CA ILE A 721 33.00 1.33 -7.67
C ILE A 721 32.52 2.76 -7.96
N LYS A 722 32.11 3.06 -9.20
CA LYS A 722 31.51 4.38 -9.51
C LYS A 722 30.05 4.33 -9.96
N ASN A 723 29.48 3.16 -10.25
CA ASN A 723 28.15 3.09 -10.88
C ASN A 723 27.05 2.34 -10.08
N GLN A 724 27.22 2.10 -8.77
CA GLN A 724 26.23 1.31 -7.99
C GLN A 724 25.75 1.89 -6.64
N GLN A 725 26.09 3.12 -6.26
CA GLN A 725 25.60 3.69 -4.99
C GLN A 725 25.03 5.10 -5.16
N LYS A 726 23.70 5.20 -5.11
CA LYS A 726 22.94 6.43 -4.80
C LYS A 726 21.69 6.08 -3.97
N LYS A 727 21.87 5.41 -2.84
CA LYS A 727 20.87 5.36 -1.76
C LYS A 727 21.53 5.90 -0.49
N SER A 728 20.85 6.80 0.21
CA SER A 728 21.30 7.40 1.48
C SER A 728 21.65 6.31 2.49
N ARG A 729 22.77 6.45 3.23
CA ARG A 729 23.24 5.49 4.25
C ARG A 729 22.82 5.88 5.68
N ILE A 730 21.81 6.73 5.83
CA ILE A 730 21.35 7.23 7.13
C ILE A 730 20.44 6.19 7.82
N THR A 731 20.74 5.84 9.07
CA THR A 731 19.90 4.93 9.88
C THR A 731 18.90 5.68 10.75
N VAL A 732 17.95 4.97 11.36
CA VAL A 732 16.97 5.57 12.31
C VAL A 732 17.67 6.10 13.55
N GLU A 733 18.70 5.39 14.02
CA GLU A 733 19.52 5.80 15.16
C GLU A 733 20.27 7.10 14.85
N ASP A 734 20.78 7.27 13.63
CA ASP A 734 21.39 8.54 13.19
C ASP A 734 20.37 9.70 13.30
N ILE A 735 19.13 9.47 12.85
CA ILE A 735 18.04 10.47 12.91
C ILE A 735 17.69 10.82 14.37
N LEU A 736 17.52 9.81 15.23
CA LEU A 736 17.17 10.00 16.64
C LEU A 736 18.28 10.70 17.43
N GLN A 737 19.55 10.32 17.18
CA GLN A 737 20.71 10.96 17.77
C GLN A 737 20.77 12.44 17.38
N ARG A 738 20.58 12.73 16.09
CA ARG A 738 20.55 14.11 15.59
C ARG A 738 19.39 14.90 16.17
N LEU A 739 18.22 14.28 16.31
CA LEU A 739 17.06 14.89 16.96
C LEU A 739 17.36 15.25 18.43
N ALA A 740 18.02 14.37 19.19
CA ALA A 740 18.43 14.65 20.56
C ALA A 740 19.41 15.83 20.66
N GLU A 741 20.36 15.94 19.73
CA GLU A 741 21.28 17.08 19.63
C GLU A 741 20.56 18.40 19.32
N ILE A 742 19.58 18.37 18.42
CA ILE A 742 18.82 19.58 18.00
C ILE A 742 17.92 20.09 19.13
N PHE A 743 17.35 19.19 19.93
CA PHE A 743 16.42 19.55 21.00
C PHE A 743 17.07 19.75 22.37
N ALA A 744 18.37 19.53 22.53
CA ALA A 744 19.05 19.78 23.80
C ALA A 744 18.77 21.21 24.34
N PRO A 745 18.44 21.38 25.63
CA PRO A 745 18.52 20.39 26.71
C PRO A 745 17.25 19.55 26.94
N PHE A 746 16.22 19.66 26.08
CA PHE A 746 14.99 18.90 26.23
C PHE A 746 15.24 17.41 25.98
N ARG A 747 14.56 16.58 26.77
CA ARG A 747 14.58 15.13 26.58
C ARG A 747 13.83 14.79 25.30
N MET A 748 14.46 14.09 24.36
CA MET A 748 13.77 13.53 23.19
C MET A 748 14.04 12.03 23.14
N ILE A 749 13.16 11.25 23.78
CA ILE A 749 13.27 9.79 23.78
C ILE A 749 11.96 9.17 23.32
N ILE A 750 12.05 7.95 22.80
CA ILE A 750 10.87 7.14 22.52
C ILE A 750 10.22 6.80 23.87
N LYS A 751 8.90 7.01 23.96
CA LYS A 751 8.16 6.74 25.18
C LYS A 751 8.31 5.27 25.57
N LYS A 752 8.58 5.03 26.85
CA LYS A 752 8.76 3.67 27.38
C LYS A 752 7.57 2.79 27.01
N GLY A 753 7.83 1.65 26.34
CA GLY A 753 6.81 0.71 25.89
C GLY A 753 6.19 1.03 24.52
N THR A 754 6.79 1.94 23.75
CA THR A 754 6.48 2.24 22.35
C THR A 754 7.73 2.08 21.47
N GLU A 755 7.55 2.01 20.16
CA GLU A 755 8.62 1.90 19.16
C GLU A 755 8.51 3.04 18.15
N VAL A 756 9.43 3.09 17.18
CA VAL A 756 9.27 3.96 16.00
C VAL A 756 8.20 3.34 15.09
N ASP A 757 7.13 4.07 14.83
CA ASP A 757 6.00 3.62 14.00
C ASP A 757 6.35 3.63 12.50
N TRP A 758 7.18 4.58 12.07
CA TRP A 758 7.63 4.68 10.67
C TRP A 758 8.90 5.53 10.57
N SER A 759 9.79 5.22 9.63
CA SER A 759 10.92 6.10 9.33
C SER A 759 11.41 5.95 7.90
N THR A 760 12.06 6.97 7.37
CA THR A 760 12.70 6.94 6.06
C THR A 760 13.77 8.01 5.98
N ALA A 761 14.74 7.84 5.07
CA ALA A 761 15.66 8.89 4.68
C ALA A 761 15.63 9.02 3.16
N TYR A 762 15.37 10.22 2.66
CA TYR A 762 15.33 10.47 1.24
C TYR A 762 15.99 11.80 0.88
N ALA A 763 16.60 11.80 -0.29
CA ALA A 763 17.23 12.98 -0.86
C ALA A 763 16.21 13.63 -1.81
N VAL A 764 15.83 14.87 -1.53
CA VAL A 764 14.85 15.59 -2.36
C VAL A 764 15.57 16.62 -3.22
N GLY A 765 15.39 16.50 -4.53
CA GLY A 765 15.66 17.59 -5.47
C GLY A 765 14.39 18.40 -5.73
N GLN A 766 14.52 19.72 -5.80
CA GLN A 766 13.47 20.63 -6.26
C GLN A 766 13.47 20.64 -7.79
N ARG A 767 12.47 20.03 -8.43
CA ARG A 767 12.43 19.87 -9.89
C ARG A 767 11.02 20.05 -10.45
N VAL A 768 10.91 20.54 -11.67
CA VAL A 768 9.66 20.69 -12.43
C VAL A 768 9.88 20.17 -13.85
N ALA A 769 8.90 19.47 -14.40
CA ALA A 769 8.90 18.97 -15.76
C ALA A 769 8.90 20.14 -16.76
N SER A 770 9.71 20.03 -17.82
CA SER A 770 9.79 21.03 -18.87
C SER A 770 8.46 21.22 -19.62
N ALA A 771 7.62 20.18 -19.65
CA ALA A 771 6.26 20.22 -20.17
C ALA A 771 5.31 19.33 -19.35
N PHE A 772 4.06 19.77 -19.18
CA PHE A 772 3.01 18.99 -18.48
C PHE A 772 2.10 18.24 -19.45
N ILE A 773 2.22 18.54 -20.75
CA ILE A 773 1.37 17.99 -21.81
C ILE A 773 2.19 17.58 -23.03
N GLN A 774 1.68 16.59 -23.77
CA GLN A 774 2.13 16.25 -25.12
C GLN A 774 0.92 16.36 -26.07
N VAL A 775 1.16 16.98 -27.23
CA VAL A 775 0.13 17.27 -28.24
C VAL A 775 0.22 16.31 -29.43
N ASP A 776 -0.91 16.11 -30.13
CA ASP A 776 -0.96 15.43 -31.43
C ASP A 776 -0.62 16.38 -32.62
N ALA A 777 -0.64 15.88 -33.85
CA ALA A 777 -0.39 16.66 -35.06
C ALA A 777 -1.40 17.82 -35.28
N SER A 778 -2.57 17.75 -34.65
CA SER A 778 -3.58 18.82 -34.66
C SER A 778 -3.38 19.84 -33.53
N ASN A 779 -2.27 19.74 -32.78
CA ASN A 779 -1.95 20.51 -31.59
C ASN A 779 -2.94 20.36 -30.43
N ILE A 780 -3.70 19.26 -30.38
CA ILE A 780 -4.60 18.97 -29.26
C ILE A 780 -3.80 18.23 -28.18
N PRO A 781 -3.81 18.68 -26.92
CA PRO A 781 -3.16 17.95 -25.82
C PRO A 781 -3.81 16.58 -25.61
N ARG A 782 -3.00 15.51 -25.68
CA ARG A 782 -3.46 14.12 -25.55
C ARG A 782 -2.94 13.40 -24.33
N ILE A 783 -1.71 13.67 -23.94
CA ILE A 783 -1.08 13.07 -22.76
C ILE A 783 -0.79 14.19 -21.76
N PHE A 784 -1.18 13.99 -20.51
CA PHE A 784 -0.99 14.94 -19.41
C PHE A 784 -0.16 14.27 -18.32
N LEU A 785 0.58 15.06 -17.55
CA LEU A 785 1.23 14.63 -16.31
C LEU A 785 0.58 15.38 -15.14
N VAL A 786 0.47 14.75 -13.97
CA VAL A 786 -0.02 15.38 -12.73
C VAL A 786 0.82 14.98 -11.52
N GLY A 787 0.88 15.85 -10.50
CA GLY A 787 1.57 15.58 -9.23
C GLY A 787 3.06 15.33 -9.38
N ASP A 788 3.62 14.38 -8.62
CA ASP A 788 5.06 14.10 -8.62
C ASP A 788 5.65 13.70 -9.99
N ALA A 789 4.80 13.29 -10.94
CA ALA A 789 5.23 13.08 -12.32
C ALA A 789 5.69 14.40 -12.97
N CYS A 790 5.10 15.52 -12.56
CA CYS A 790 5.39 16.88 -13.01
C CYS A 790 6.37 17.64 -12.14
N HIS A 791 6.34 17.47 -10.82
CA HIS A 791 7.08 18.37 -9.93
C HIS A 791 7.43 17.70 -8.60
N THR A 792 8.64 17.91 -8.11
CA THR A 792 9.11 17.38 -6.83
C THR A 792 9.70 18.51 -6.00
N HIS A 793 9.35 18.57 -4.71
CA HIS A 793 9.72 19.69 -3.84
C HIS A 793 10.04 19.21 -2.42
N SER A 794 10.74 20.05 -1.66
CA SER A 794 11.09 19.75 -0.26
C SER A 794 9.84 19.56 0.62
N PRO A 795 9.89 18.67 1.62
CA PRO A 795 8.78 18.48 2.56
C PRO A 795 8.53 19.71 3.47
N LYS A 796 9.45 20.68 3.52
CA LYS A 796 9.41 21.86 4.42
C LYS A 796 8.08 22.62 4.41
N LEU A 797 7.46 22.75 3.24
CA LEU A 797 6.20 23.49 3.08
C LEU A 797 4.95 22.60 3.12
N GLY A 798 5.11 21.27 3.21
CA GLY A 798 4.00 20.31 3.26
C GLY A 798 3.13 20.25 1.99
N GLN A 799 3.66 20.69 0.85
CA GLN A 799 2.85 20.96 -0.35
C GLN A 799 2.71 19.81 -1.34
N GLY A 800 3.57 18.78 -1.30
CA GLY A 800 3.64 17.74 -2.36
C GLY A 800 2.28 17.13 -2.72
N MET A 801 1.58 16.57 -1.74
CA MET A 801 0.26 15.97 -1.95
C MET A 801 -0.83 17.02 -2.27
N ASN A 802 -0.80 18.20 -1.65
CA ASN A 802 -1.81 19.25 -1.83
C ASN A 802 -1.78 19.83 -3.26
N VAL A 803 -0.60 20.14 -3.78
CA VAL A 803 -0.42 20.65 -5.14
C VAL A 803 -0.72 19.55 -6.17
N SER A 804 -0.31 18.32 -5.90
CA SER A 804 -0.63 17.17 -6.76
C SER A 804 -2.14 16.95 -6.93
N MET A 805 -2.91 17.03 -5.84
CA MET A 805 -4.36 16.93 -5.91
C MET A 805 -4.99 18.13 -6.64
N ALA A 806 -4.44 19.34 -6.46
CA ALA A 806 -4.91 20.53 -7.16
C ALA A 806 -4.70 20.46 -8.68
N ASP A 807 -3.66 19.76 -9.15
CA ASP A 807 -3.47 19.49 -10.58
C ASP A 807 -4.61 18.63 -11.13
N SER A 808 -4.94 17.54 -10.45
CA SER A 808 -6.07 16.66 -10.80
C SER A 808 -7.40 17.42 -10.78
N PHE A 809 -7.62 18.26 -9.77
CA PHE A 809 -8.84 19.07 -9.64
C PHE A 809 -9.01 20.08 -10.79
N ASN A 810 -7.92 20.72 -11.22
CA ASN A 810 -7.92 21.64 -12.36
C ASN A 810 -8.14 20.93 -13.70
N LEU A 811 -7.56 19.75 -13.88
CA LEU A 811 -7.62 19.01 -15.15
C LEU A 811 -8.99 18.32 -15.36
N ALA A 812 -9.61 17.81 -14.29
CA ALA A 812 -10.79 16.95 -14.38
C ALA A 812 -11.95 17.58 -15.16
N TRP A 813 -12.35 18.81 -14.82
CA TRP A 813 -13.49 19.48 -15.48
C TRP A 813 -13.18 19.81 -16.95
N LYS A 814 -11.93 20.17 -17.27
CA LYS A 814 -11.50 20.46 -18.64
C LYS A 814 -11.60 19.21 -19.52
N LEU A 815 -11.17 18.06 -18.99
CA LEU A 815 -11.33 16.77 -19.67
C LEU A 815 -12.82 16.40 -19.84
N THR A 816 -13.66 16.66 -18.84
CA THR A 816 -15.11 16.43 -18.94
C THR A 816 -15.73 17.20 -20.11
N HIS A 817 -15.48 18.51 -20.22
CA HIS A 817 -16.02 19.31 -21.33
C HIS A 817 -15.45 18.89 -22.69
N ALA A 818 -14.16 18.58 -22.75
CA ALA A 818 -13.52 18.06 -23.96
C ALA A 818 -14.14 16.74 -24.44
N LEU A 819 -14.42 15.81 -23.51
CA LEU A 819 -14.99 14.49 -23.81
C LEU A 819 -16.48 14.54 -24.14
N ASN A 820 -17.23 15.44 -23.50
CA ASN A 820 -18.66 15.64 -23.77
C ASN A 820 -18.93 16.50 -25.02
N GLY A 821 -17.89 17.07 -25.63
CA GLY A 821 -18.03 17.94 -26.80
C GLY A 821 -18.67 19.30 -26.48
N SER A 822 -18.70 19.70 -25.20
CA SER A 822 -19.28 20.97 -24.75
C SER A 822 -18.27 22.10 -24.65
N ALA A 823 -17.02 21.89 -25.08
CA ALA A 823 -16.00 22.92 -25.17
C ALA A 823 -16.03 23.61 -26.55
N ALA A 824 -16.05 24.94 -26.59
CA ALA A 824 -15.95 25.72 -27.83
C ALA A 824 -14.65 25.44 -28.60
N SER A 825 -13.55 25.22 -27.87
CA SER A 825 -12.27 24.77 -28.41
C SER A 825 -11.61 23.80 -27.45
N THR A 826 -11.70 22.50 -27.73
CA THR A 826 -11.02 21.45 -26.97
C THR A 826 -9.52 21.71 -26.85
N LYS A 827 -8.89 22.20 -27.93
CA LYS A 827 -7.47 22.55 -27.95
C LYS A 827 -7.14 23.60 -26.91
N ASN A 828 -7.79 24.77 -26.98
CA ASN A 828 -7.44 25.90 -26.14
C ASN A 828 -7.80 25.61 -24.67
N LEU A 829 -8.93 24.95 -24.43
CA LEU A 829 -9.35 24.55 -23.09
C LEU A 829 -8.33 23.61 -22.43
N LEU A 830 -7.87 22.56 -23.12
CA LEU A 830 -6.92 21.61 -22.56
C LEU A 830 -5.51 22.20 -22.43
N GLN A 831 -5.09 23.08 -23.34
CA GLN A 831 -3.80 23.78 -23.24
C GLN A 831 -3.70 24.66 -22.01
N SER A 832 -4.84 25.21 -21.54
CA SER A 832 -4.88 26.02 -20.32
C SER A 832 -4.39 25.28 -19.07
N TYR A 833 -4.45 23.93 -19.04
CA TYR A 833 -3.93 23.15 -17.92
C TYR A 833 -2.43 23.38 -17.72
N ALA A 834 -1.65 23.30 -18.80
CA ALA A 834 -0.21 23.47 -18.72
C ALA A 834 0.18 24.90 -18.35
N SER A 835 -0.49 25.90 -18.93
CA SER A 835 -0.20 27.31 -18.63
C SER A 835 -0.57 27.69 -17.19
N GLU A 836 -1.65 27.13 -16.64
CA GLU A 836 -2.04 27.39 -15.26
C GLU A 836 -1.15 26.63 -14.27
N ARG A 837 -0.94 25.33 -14.44
CA ARG A 837 -0.36 24.48 -13.40
C ARG A 837 1.16 24.45 -13.38
N ARG A 838 1.82 24.58 -14.53
CA ARG A 838 3.29 24.63 -14.58
C ARG A 838 3.84 25.89 -13.90
N LEU A 839 3.20 27.04 -14.11
CA LEU A 839 3.59 28.29 -13.47
C LEU A 839 3.49 28.20 -11.94
N ILE A 840 2.41 27.60 -11.42
CA ILE A 840 2.25 27.39 -9.97
C ILE A 840 3.34 26.45 -9.42
N ALA A 841 3.68 25.37 -10.13
CA ALA A 841 4.76 24.48 -9.71
C ALA A 841 6.14 25.17 -9.73
N GLN A 842 6.40 26.06 -10.69
CA GLN A 842 7.61 26.88 -10.72
C GLN A 842 7.65 27.91 -9.58
N GLN A 843 6.52 28.56 -9.30
CA GLN A 843 6.40 29.48 -8.16
C GLN A 843 6.65 28.76 -6.83
N LEU A 844 6.23 27.50 -6.68
CA LEU A 844 6.53 26.69 -5.50
C LEU A 844 8.04 26.46 -5.32
N ILE A 845 8.75 26.11 -6.38
CA ILE A 845 10.22 25.96 -6.33
C ILE A 845 10.88 27.27 -5.92
N GLU A 846 10.49 28.38 -6.56
CA GLU A 846 11.07 29.68 -6.28
C GLU A 846 10.78 30.15 -4.85
N LEU A 847 9.57 29.91 -4.34
CA LEU A 847 9.20 30.20 -2.96
C LEU A 847 10.01 29.38 -1.96
N ASP A 848 10.18 28.07 -2.20
CA ASP A 848 11.00 27.20 -1.34
C ASP A 848 12.48 27.63 -1.34
N ARG A 849 13.00 28.06 -2.49
CA ARG A 849 14.34 28.62 -2.65
C ARG A 849 14.52 29.97 -1.93
N ARG A 850 13.59 30.92 -2.12
CA ARG A 850 13.60 32.22 -1.43
C ARG A 850 13.51 32.04 0.08
N TRP A 851 12.63 31.16 0.54
CA TRP A 851 12.49 30.77 1.95
C TRP A 851 13.80 30.26 2.54
N TYR A 852 14.47 29.35 1.84
CA TYR A 852 15.76 28.83 2.26
C TYR A 852 16.81 29.94 2.37
N SER A 853 16.89 30.84 1.38
CA SER A 853 17.86 31.93 1.38
C SER A 853 17.70 32.91 2.55
N ILE A 854 16.46 33.15 3.02
CA ILE A 854 16.17 34.03 4.15
C ILE A 854 16.41 33.29 5.47
N GLN A 855 16.02 32.02 5.56
CA GLN A 855 16.19 31.23 6.78
C GLN A 855 17.68 31.06 7.15
N TRP A 856 18.55 30.95 6.14
CA TRP A 856 20.00 30.78 6.27
C TRP A 856 20.80 32.04 5.98
N ALA A 857 20.16 33.22 5.97
CA ALA A 857 20.84 34.49 5.80
C ALA A 857 21.90 34.71 6.90
N GLU A 858 23.11 35.11 6.48
CA GLU A 858 24.20 35.49 7.38
C GLU A 858 23.79 36.66 8.30
N SER A 859 24.43 36.74 9.47
CA SER A 859 24.13 37.75 10.49
C SER A 859 24.27 39.19 9.99
N GLU A 860 25.08 39.45 8.96
CA GLU A 860 25.19 40.78 8.33
C GLU A 860 23.98 41.12 7.45
N ARG A 861 23.47 40.16 6.67
CA ARG A 861 22.26 40.34 5.83
C ARG A 861 21.04 40.67 6.68
N LYS A 862 20.92 40.07 7.87
CA LYS A 862 19.84 40.33 8.84
C LYS A 862 19.81 41.77 9.38
N LYS A 863 20.92 42.52 9.27
CA LYS A 863 21.05 43.90 9.76
C LYS A 863 20.82 44.95 8.66
N GLN A 864 20.61 44.54 7.41
CA GLN A 864 20.40 45.48 6.30
C GLN A 864 18.98 46.09 6.35
N PRO A 865 18.84 47.40 6.07
CA PRO A 865 17.53 48.05 6.00
C PRO A 865 16.67 47.42 4.89
N GLY A 866 15.41 47.09 5.19
CA GLY A 866 14.47 46.42 4.29
C GLY A 866 14.38 44.90 4.44
N TYR A 867 15.33 44.25 5.14
CA TYR A 867 15.30 42.78 5.38
C TYR A 867 14.05 42.33 6.14
N GLN A 868 13.60 43.13 7.12
CA GLN A 868 12.44 42.81 7.94
C GLN A 868 11.13 42.92 7.15
N ASP A 869 11.00 43.92 6.28
CA ASP A 869 9.86 44.07 5.38
C ASP A 869 9.84 42.95 4.32
N GLU A 870 11.01 42.57 3.79
CA GLU A 870 11.17 41.42 2.89
C GLU A 870 10.74 40.12 3.56
N CYS A 871 11.11 39.89 4.82
CA CYS A 871 10.69 38.72 5.58
C CYS A 871 9.17 38.68 5.75
N VAL A 872 8.54 39.79 6.17
CA VAL A 872 7.09 39.86 6.38
C VAL A 872 6.35 39.55 5.07
N ARG A 873 6.77 40.13 3.95
CA ARG A 873 6.19 39.87 2.62
C ARG A 873 6.37 38.41 2.18
N LEU A 874 7.55 37.83 2.37
CA LEU A 874 7.78 36.43 2.02
C LEU A 874 6.93 35.48 2.89
N TYR A 875 6.78 35.75 4.19
CA TYR A 875 5.90 34.98 5.07
C TYR A 875 4.45 35.02 4.63
N GLN A 876 4.00 36.20 4.18
CA GLN A 876 2.68 36.43 3.62
C GLN A 876 2.48 35.62 2.33
N ASP A 877 3.43 35.68 1.39
CA ASP A 877 3.41 34.91 0.14
C ASP A 877 3.37 33.39 0.42
N ILE A 878 4.20 32.91 1.34
CA ILE A 878 4.24 31.50 1.74
C ILE A 878 2.92 31.08 2.38
N SER A 879 2.32 31.91 3.24
CA SER A 879 1.01 31.59 3.85
C SER A 879 -0.09 31.49 2.79
N GLY A 880 -0.14 32.46 1.86
CA GLY A 880 -1.07 32.44 0.74
C GLY A 880 -0.91 31.19 -0.12
N PHE A 881 0.33 30.85 -0.49
CA PHE A 881 0.64 29.69 -1.33
C PHE A 881 0.35 28.37 -0.61
N THR A 882 0.86 28.19 0.61
CA THR A 882 0.72 26.93 1.37
C THR A 882 -0.72 26.62 1.75
N SER A 883 -1.56 27.63 1.98
CA SER A 883 -3.00 27.43 2.17
C SER A 883 -3.70 26.88 0.91
N GLY A 884 -3.10 27.08 -0.26
CA GLY A 884 -3.70 26.89 -1.58
C GLY A 884 -4.75 27.94 -1.96
N CYS A 885 -5.14 28.82 -1.04
CA CYS A 885 -6.17 29.85 -1.27
C CYS A 885 -5.60 31.12 -1.92
N GLY A 886 -4.30 31.38 -1.81
CA GLY A 886 -3.63 32.54 -2.40
C GLY A 886 -3.19 32.34 -3.86
N ILE A 887 -3.47 31.20 -4.46
CA ILE A 887 -3.13 30.91 -5.87
C ILE A 887 -3.94 31.82 -6.79
N GLN A 888 -3.25 32.45 -7.74
CA GLN A 888 -3.84 33.27 -8.79
C GLN A 888 -3.33 32.79 -10.15
N TYR A 889 -4.25 32.49 -11.06
CA TYR A 889 -3.93 32.22 -12.46
C TYR A 889 -3.84 33.52 -13.26
N GLU A 890 -2.95 33.53 -14.24
CA GLU A 890 -2.75 34.63 -15.19
C GLU A 890 -3.94 34.76 -16.15
N GLU A 891 -4.03 35.94 -16.78
CA GLU A 891 -5.05 36.23 -17.78
C GLU A 891 -5.00 35.22 -18.94
N SER A 892 -6.16 34.69 -19.31
CA SER A 892 -6.32 33.67 -20.33
C SER A 892 -7.78 33.63 -20.83
N LEU A 893 -8.10 32.70 -21.72
CA LEU A 893 -9.50 32.50 -22.14
C LEU A 893 -10.42 32.11 -20.95
N LEU A 894 -9.88 31.53 -19.88
CA LEU A 894 -10.62 31.12 -18.68
C LEU A 894 -10.58 32.15 -17.55
N VAL A 895 -9.76 33.19 -17.70
CA VAL A 895 -9.54 34.24 -16.70
C VAL A 895 -9.47 35.57 -17.45
N VAL A 896 -10.58 36.30 -17.47
CA VAL A 896 -10.72 37.54 -18.25
C VAL A 896 -10.91 38.72 -17.31
N VAL A 897 -10.00 39.70 -17.40
CA VAL A 897 -10.09 40.96 -16.66
C VAL A 897 -10.66 42.03 -17.59
N GLN A 898 -11.79 42.64 -17.21
CA GLN A 898 -12.44 43.65 -18.06
C GLN A 898 -11.67 44.98 -18.07
N ALA A 899 -11.55 45.59 -19.24
CA ALA A 899 -10.98 46.93 -19.39
C ALA A 899 -12.07 48.00 -19.15
N GLY A 900 -11.98 48.77 -18.05
CA GLY A 900 -12.96 49.82 -17.70
C GLY A 900 -12.92 50.28 -16.23
N GLU A 901 -13.94 51.03 -15.78
CA GLU A 901 -14.14 51.31 -14.35
C GLU A 901 -14.15 49.99 -13.55
N ALA A 902 -13.39 49.95 -12.45
CA ALA A 902 -13.24 48.74 -11.65
C ALA A 902 -14.59 48.33 -11.05
N VAL A 903 -15.15 47.22 -11.52
CA VAL A 903 -16.39 46.60 -10.99
C VAL A 903 -16.22 46.15 -9.54
N ILE A 904 -14.98 45.81 -9.17
CA ILE A 904 -14.60 45.43 -7.82
C ILE A 904 -13.89 46.63 -7.17
N HIS A 905 -14.48 47.14 -6.10
CA HIS A 905 -14.04 48.31 -5.33
C HIS A 905 -13.34 47.88 -4.03
N GLY A 906 -12.07 48.25 -3.85
CA GLY A 906 -11.32 48.05 -2.61
C GLY A 906 -9.84 48.46 -2.74
N THR A 907 -9.18 48.70 -1.61
CA THR A 907 -7.75 49.06 -1.53
C THR A 907 -6.95 47.95 -0.86
N ASP A 908 -5.67 47.80 -1.20
CA ASP A 908 -4.75 46.87 -0.51
C ASP A 908 -4.47 47.30 0.95
N GLU A 909 -4.92 48.50 1.39
CA GLU A 909 -4.66 49.09 2.71
C GLU A 909 -5.74 48.80 3.78
N ASN A 910 -6.91 48.25 3.44
CA ASN A 910 -7.98 47.92 4.39
C ASN A 910 -7.68 46.67 5.26
N ASP A 911 -6.41 46.28 5.41
CA ASP A 911 -5.98 44.89 5.66
C ASP A 911 -5.23 44.63 6.98
N GLU A 912 -5.36 45.48 8.01
CA GLU A 912 -4.74 45.31 9.35
C GLU A 912 -3.33 44.65 9.38
N GLY A 913 -2.50 44.87 8.34
CA GLY A 913 -1.15 44.30 8.21
C GLY A 913 -1.03 42.77 8.02
N LEU A 914 -2.09 42.03 7.70
CA LEU A 914 -2.05 40.56 7.57
C LEU A 914 -2.96 40.02 6.44
N THR A 915 -2.61 40.11 5.14
CA THR A 915 -2.24 38.98 4.24
C THR A 915 -2.51 39.27 2.74
N PRO A 916 -1.84 38.59 1.77
CA PRO A 916 -2.12 38.68 0.34
C PRO A 916 -3.46 38.02 -0.10
N ASN A 917 -4.37 37.74 0.85
CA ASN A 917 -5.63 37.03 0.65
C ASN A 917 -6.83 37.98 0.78
N SER A 918 -6.82 39.06 -0.02
CA SER A 918 -7.95 39.97 -0.14
C SER A 918 -9.24 39.16 -0.24
N GLY A 919 -10.19 39.37 0.67
CA GLY A 919 -11.54 38.80 0.57
C GLY A 919 -12.28 39.21 -0.72
N MET A 920 -11.69 40.12 -1.48
CA MET A 920 -12.20 40.65 -2.73
C MET A 920 -12.21 39.60 -3.83
N VAL A 921 -13.26 39.64 -4.65
CA VAL A 921 -13.33 38.87 -5.89
C VAL A 921 -12.23 39.34 -6.84
N LYS A 922 -11.38 38.41 -7.28
CA LYS A 922 -10.34 38.68 -8.28
C LYS A 922 -10.36 37.57 -9.34
N PRO A 923 -10.51 37.90 -10.64
CA PRO A 923 -10.34 36.91 -11.70
C PRO A 923 -9.00 36.17 -11.56
N GLY A 924 -9.03 34.86 -11.76
CA GLY A 924 -7.88 33.97 -11.59
C GLY A 924 -7.68 33.46 -10.18
N ARG A 925 -8.37 34.02 -9.18
CA ARG A 925 -8.36 33.51 -7.80
C ARG A 925 -9.61 32.72 -7.48
N ARG A 926 -9.51 31.85 -6.48
CA ARG A 926 -10.64 31.16 -5.88
C ARG A 926 -11.71 32.15 -5.37
N LEU A 927 -12.99 31.81 -5.53
CA LEU A 927 -14.08 32.57 -4.90
C LEU A 927 -13.95 32.54 -3.36
N PRO A 928 -13.90 33.70 -2.66
CA PRO A 928 -13.90 33.79 -1.19
C PRO A 928 -15.17 33.17 -0.56
N ASN A 929 -15.09 32.62 0.66
CA ASN A 929 -16.29 32.07 1.33
C ASN A 929 -16.95 33.13 2.22
N THR A 930 -18.28 33.18 2.21
CA THR A 930 -19.07 33.83 3.25
C THR A 930 -20.38 33.07 3.45
N THR A 931 -21.00 33.27 4.62
CA THR A 931 -22.33 32.78 4.92
C THR A 931 -23.37 33.79 4.44
N ALA A 932 -24.48 33.31 3.89
CA ALA A 932 -25.61 34.11 3.45
C ALA A 932 -26.94 33.44 3.87
N LEU A 933 -27.99 34.23 4.07
CA LEU A 933 -29.32 33.74 4.43
C LEU A 933 -30.06 33.31 3.17
N ARG A 934 -30.43 32.04 3.01
CA ARG A 934 -31.28 31.62 1.90
C ARG A 934 -32.70 32.14 2.11
N ILE A 935 -33.23 32.88 1.12
CA ILE A 935 -34.50 33.61 1.27
C ILE A 935 -35.69 32.66 1.38
N ALA A 936 -35.68 31.56 0.62
CA ALA A 936 -36.82 30.65 0.55
C ALA A 936 -37.20 30.00 1.91
N ASP A 937 -36.22 29.76 2.78
CA ASP A 937 -36.42 29.05 4.04
C ASP A 937 -35.78 29.72 5.27
N GLY A 938 -35.12 30.86 5.11
CA GLY A 938 -34.51 31.61 6.21
C GLY A 938 -33.33 30.88 6.87
N CYS A 939 -32.74 29.89 6.20
CA CYS A 939 -31.58 29.17 6.73
C CYS A 939 -30.27 29.87 6.36
N LEU A 940 -29.28 29.85 7.24
CA LEU A 940 -27.92 30.29 6.93
C LEU A 940 -27.18 29.22 6.14
N TRP A 941 -26.51 29.60 5.05
CA TRP A 941 -25.79 28.72 4.14
C TRP A 941 -24.40 29.27 3.80
N ASP A 942 -23.40 28.41 3.66
CA ASP A 942 -22.12 28.78 3.04
C ASP A 942 -22.31 28.91 1.54
N LEU A 943 -21.87 30.03 0.94
CA LEU A 943 -21.96 30.19 -0.51
C LEU A 943 -21.14 29.14 -1.29
N HIS A 944 -20.13 28.52 -0.68
CA HIS A 944 -19.37 27.43 -1.31
C HIS A 944 -20.13 26.12 -1.42
N ASP A 945 -21.24 25.91 -0.70
CA ASP A 945 -22.10 24.74 -0.94
C ASP A 945 -22.71 24.73 -2.35
N ASN A 946 -22.69 25.88 -3.04
CA ASN A 946 -23.13 26.03 -4.42
C ASN A 946 -22.04 25.71 -5.45
N LEU A 947 -20.80 25.44 -5.01
CA LEU A 947 -19.65 25.19 -5.88
C LEU A 947 -19.39 23.68 -6.08
N LEU A 948 -20.42 22.84 -5.95
CA LEU A 948 -20.28 21.41 -6.16
C LEU A 948 -19.63 21.14 -7.54
N PRO A 949 -18.54 20.34 -7.58
CA PRO A 949 -17.85 20.04 -8.82
C PRO A 949 -18.65 19.08 -9.70
N ASP A 950 -19.63 18.37 -9.13
CA ASP A 950 -20.48 17.40 -9.81
C ASP A 950 -21.14 18.05 -11.05
N GLY A 951 -20.99 17.40 -12.21
CA GLY A 951 -21.50 17.86 -13.51
C GLY A 951 -20.60 18.88 -14.23
N ALA A 952 -19.47 19.29 -13.63
CA ALA A 952 -18.49 20.21 -14.21
C ALA A 952 -19.07 21.56 -14.70
N GLY A 953 -20.20 22.04 -14.17
CA GLY A 953 -20.81 23.30 -14.64
C GLY A 953 -20.11 24.58 -14.17
N PHE A 954 -20.28 25.68 -14.91
CA PHE A 954 -19.95 27.05 -14.52
C PHE A 954 -21.04 27.64 -13.65
N LYS A 955 -20.66 28.49 -12.70
CA LYS A 955 -21.55 29.08 -11.69
C LYS A 955 -21.59 30.59 -11.91
N ILE A 956 -22.76 31.16 -12.13
CA ILE A 956 -22.98 32.59 -12.29
C ILE A 956 -23.58 33.13 -11.00
N PHE A 957 -22.81 33.91 -10.25
CA PHE A 957 -23.32 34.64 -9.07
C PHE A 957 -23.73 36.04 -9.50
N VAL A 958 -25.01 36.37 -9.37
CA VAL A 958 -25.55 37.71 -9.63
C VAL A 958 -25.69 38.42 -8.28
N PHE A 959 -24.70 39.24 -7.95
CA PHE A 959 -24.73 40.13 -6.79
C PHE A 959 -25.57 41.37 -7.13
N CYS A 960 -26.79 41.43 -6.63
CA CYS A 960 -27.74 42.49 -6.94
C CYS A 960 -27.43 43.76 -6.14
N GLY A 961 -27.83 44.91 -6.67
CA GLY A 961 -27.95 46.14 -5.89
C GLY A 961 -29.18 46.14 -4.98
N ARG A 962 -29.26 47.13 -4.09
CA ARG A 962 -30.46 47.38 -3.27
C ARG A 962 -31.72 47.69 -4.11
N ASP A 963 -31.56 47.96 -5.39
CA ASP A 963 -32.60 48.26 -6.38
C ASP A 963 -33.32 47.01 -6.94
N LEU A 964 -33.03 45.80 -6.44
CA LEU A 964 -33.58 44.52 -6.91
C LEU A 964 -35.11 44.51 -7.13
N LEU A 965 -35.88 45.19 -6.26
CA LEU A 965 -37.35 45.17 -6.33
C LEU A 965 -37.95 46.10 -7.39
N ASP A 966 -37.15 47.01 -7.98
CA ASP A 966 -37.59 47.80 -9.12
C ASP A 966 -37.37 47.02 -10.42
N ARG A 967 -38.47 46.70 -11.11
CA ARG A 967 -38.45 45.96 -12.39
C ARG A 967 -37.63 46.62 -13.51
N HIS A 968 -37.38 47.93 -13.42
CA HIS A 968 -36.60 48.67 -14.40
C HIS A 968 -35.13 48.85 -13.99
N SER A 969 -34.74 48.35 -12.82
CA SER A 969 -33.38 48.44 -12.31
C SER A 969 -32.41 47.54 -13.04
N HIS A 970 -31.11 47.85 -12.95
CA HIS A 970 -30.07 47.03 -13.56
C HIS A 970 -30.03 45.62 -12.96
N SER A 971 -30.29 45.48 -11.65
CA SER A 971 -30.38 44.19 -10.97
C SER A 971 -31.50 43.31 -11.54
N ALA A 972 -32.72 43.82 -11.61
CA ALA A 972 -33.87 43.05 -12.10
C ALA A 972 -33.73 42.70 -13.60
N GLN A 973 -33.23 43.64 -14.41
CA GLN A 973 -32.98 43.40 -15.85
C GLN A 973 -31.88 42.36 -16.07
N THR A 974 -30.79 42.42 -15.31
CA THR A 974 -29.68 41.45 -15.42
C THR A 974 -30.16 40.04 -15.09
N LEU A 975 -30.96 39.88 -14.02
CA LEU A 975 -31.53 38.58 -13.66
C LEU A 975 -32.41 38.03 -14.79
N GLN A 976 -33.25 38.87 -15.40
CA GLN A 976 -34.05 38.47 -16.55
C GLN A 976 -33.17 38.01 -17.72
N VAL A 977 -32.10 38.75 -18.05
CA VAL A 977 -31.14 38.37 -19.10
C VAL A 977 -30.48 37.03 -18.79
N VAL A 978 -30.00 36.83 -17.57
CA VAL A 978 -29.31 35.61 -17.18
C VAL A 978 -30.23 34.39 -17.30
N PHE A 979 -31.45 34.46 -16.73
CA PHE A 979 -32.36 33.31 -16.70
C PHE A 979 -33.10 33.06 -18.02
N ASP A 980 -33.41 34.09 -18.81
CA ASP A 980 -34.21 33.93 -20.04
C ASP A 980 -33.37 33.87 -21.32
N GLN A 981 -32.13 34.38 -21.30
CA GLN A 981 -31.29 34.47 -22.50
C GLN A 981 -29.99 33.69 -22.35
N VAL A 982 -29.22 33.92 -21.27
CA VAL A 982 -27.89 33.32 -21.12
C VAL A 982 -27.97 31.84 -20.79
N ILE A 983 -28.66 31.44 -19.71
CA ILE A 983 -28.75 30.02 -19.31
C ILE A 983 -29.38 29.15 -20.42
N PRO A 984 -30.49 29.56 -21.07
CA PRO A 984 -31.09 28.74 -22.13
C PRO A 984 -30.23 28.60 -23.39
N ALA A 985 -29.21 29.45 -23.58
CA ALA A 985 -28.31 29.36 -24.72
C ALA A 985 -27.30 28.21 -24.62
N PHE A 986 -27.17 27.59 -23.44
CA PHE A 986 -26.25 26.48 -23.19
C PHE A 986 -26.99 25.27 -22.58
N PRO A 987 -26.42 24.06 -22.64
CA PRO A 987 -27.00 22.91 -21.98
C PRO A 987 -27.11 23.14 -20.46
N ARG A 988 -28.31 22.94 -19.89
CA ARG A 988 -28.61 23.22 -18.47
C ARG A 988 -27.70 22.50 -17.47
N ALA A 989 -27.05 21.40 -17.86
CA ALA A 989 -26.11 20.67 -17.00
C ALA A 989 -24.79 21.42 -16.74
N PHE A 990 -24.46 22.44 -17.55
CA PHE A 990 -23.15 23.09 -17.50
C PHE A 990 -23.19 24.52 -16.97
N LEU A 991 -24.36 25.04 -16.59
CA LEU A 991 -24.51 26.42 -16.15
C LEU A 991 -25.58 26.52 -15.06
N ASP A 992 -25.15 26.99 -13.89
CA ASP A 992 -26.02 27.32 -12.77
C ASP A 992 -25.93 28.80 -12.46
N ALA A 993 -27.06 29.42 -12.10
CA ALA A 993 -27.08 30.79 -11.62
C ALA A 993 -27.63 30.88 -10.19
N PHE A 994 -26.97 31.73 -9.41
CA PHE A 994 -27.27 32.00 -8.00
C PHE A 994 -27.46 33.49 -7.83
N VAL A 995 -28.48 33.85 -7.07
CA VAL A 995 -28.81 35.25 -6.81
C VAL A 995 -28.34 35.60 -5.41
N VAL A 996 -27.48 36.62 -5.31
CA VAL A 996 -27.03 37.16 -4.03
C VAL A 996 -27.56 38.58 -3.96
N ALA A 997 -28.47 38.84 -3.05
CA ALA A 997 -29.12 40.14 -2.89
C ALA A 997 -28.74 40.75 -1.55
N PRO A 998 -28.78 42.08 -1.39
CA PRO A 998 -28.58 42.71 -0.09
C PRO A 998 -29.66 42.27 0.90
N GLU A 999 -29.29 42.07 2.17
CA GLU A 999 -30.28 41.87 3.26
C GLU A 999 -31.26 43.03 3.38
N THR A 1000 -30.87 44.22 2.93
CA THR A 1000 -31.69 45.42 2.94
C THR A 1000 -31.87 45.94 1.52
N VAL A 1001 -33.11 46.04 1.05
CA VAL A 1001 -33.46 46.49 -0.31
C VAL A 1001 -34.35 47.71 -0.27
N TYR A 1002 -34.47 48.40 -1.40
CA TYR A 1002 -35.33 49.56 -1.54
C TYR A 1002 -36.77 49.16 -1.85
N THR A 1003 -37.69 49.66 -1.03
CA THR A 1003 -39.14 49.56 -1.24
C THR A 1003 -39.70 50.96 -1.54
N HIS A 1004 -40.73 51.00 -2.38
CA HIS A 1004 -41.39 52.25 -2.77
C HIS A 1004 -42.75 52.34 -2.10
N GLY A 1005 -42.91 53.35 -1.22
CA GLY A 1005 -44.19 53.74 -0.63
C GLY A 1005 -44.55 55.15 -1.09
N GLY A 1006 -45.34 55.30 -2.15
CA GLY A 1006 -45.63 56.61 -2.74
C GLY A 1006 -44.40 57.22 -3.43
N SER A 1007 -44.04 58.48 -3.13
CA SER A 1007 -42.90 59.21 -3.71
C SER A 1007 -41.57 59.05 -2.94
N SER A 1008 -41.55 58.26 -1.86
CA SER A 1008 -40.39 58.13 -0.95
C SER A 1008 -39.80 56.72 -0.99
N LYS A 1009 -38.45 56.66 -0.97
CA LYS A 1009 -37.65 55.43 -1.00
C LYS A 1009 -37.35 54.98 0.43
N HIS A 1010 -37.77 53.78 0.80
CA HIS A 1010 -37.54 53.18 2.12
C HIS A 1010 -36.57 52.00 2.01
N VAL A 1011 -35.82 51.72 3.09
CA VAL A 1011 -34.93 50.55 3.18
C VAL A 1011 -35.65 49.50 4.02
N SER A 1012 -35.88 48.32 3.45
CA SER A 1012 -36.62 47.22 4.09
C SER A 1012 -35.81 45.92 4.07
N PRO A 1013 -35.95 45.03 5.06
CA PRO A 1013 -35.32 43.71 5.05
C PRO A 1013 -35.89 42.83 3.93
N LEU A 1014 -35.03 42.29 3.07
CA LEU A 1014 -35.44 41.48 1.91
C LEU A 1014 -36.14 40.17 2.29
N ALA A 1015 -35.81 39.60 3.46
CA ALA A 1015 -36.34 38.32 3.94
C ALA A 1015 -37.79 38.38 4.47
N GLU A 1016 -38.49 39.52 4.32
CA GLU A 1016 -39.90 39.66 4.70
C GLU A 1016 -40.84 39.01 3.66
N TYR A 1017 -41.77 38.17 4.12
CA TYR A 1017 -42.75 37.48 3.26
C TYR A 1017 -43.59 38.44 2.40
N ASP A 1018 -43.89 39.64 2.90
CA ASP A 1018 -44.67 40.64 2.19
C ASP A 1018 -43.93 41.26 0.98
N LEU A 1019 -42.59 41.09 0.90
CA LEU A 1019 -41.78 41.52 -0.25
C LEU A 1019 -41.64 40.42 -1.32
N TRP A 1020 -41.97 39.16 -1.01
CA TRP A 1020 -41.89 38.06 -1.96
C TRP A 1020 -42.68 38.33 -3.26
N PRO A 1021 -43.91 38.90 -3.24
CA PRO A 1021 -44.63 39.27 -4.46
C PRO A 1021 -43.86 40.24 -5.37
N LEU A 1022 -43.00 41.09 -4.79
CA LEU A 1022 -42.22 42.10 -5.51
C LEU A 1022 -40.91 41.57 -6.11
N ILE A 1023 -40.44 40.38 -5.70
CA ILE A 1023 -39.26 39.74 -6.27
C ILE A 1023 -39.50 39.39 -7.76
N PRO A 1024 -38.52 39.63 -8.66
CA PRO A 1024 -38.61 39.28 -10.08
C PRO A 1024 -39.13 37.87 -10.34
N ALA A 1025 -40.05 37.72 -11.30
CA ALA A 1025 -40.70 36.44 -11.59
C ALA A 1025 -39.72 35.34 -12.07
N CYS A 1026 -38.63 35.72 -12.73
CA CYS A 1026 -37.59 34.79 -13.16
C CYS A 1026 -36.92 34.08 -11.97
N ILE A 1027 -36.72 34.77 -10.84
CA ILE A 1027 -36.17 34.19 -9.61
C ILE A 1027 -37.12 33.12 -9.09
N LYS A 1028 -38.41 33.43 -8.97
CA LYS A 1028 -39.44 32.50 -8.48
C LYS A 1028 -39.52 31.24 -9.34
N ARG A 1029 -39.27 31.36 -10.64
CA ARG A 1029 -39.35 30.25 -11.59
C ARG A 1029 -38.08 29.37 -11.59
N GLU A 1030 -36.89 29.97 -11.53
CA GLU A 1030 -35.63 29.27 -11.81
C GLU A 1030 -34.66 29.18 -10.62
N ALA A 1031 -34.80 30.05 -9.61
CA ALA A 1031 -33.79 30.24 -8.57
C ALA A 1031 -34.35 30.44 -7.15
N GLU A 1032 -35.58 29.99 -6.87
CA GLU A 1032 -36.20 30.07 -5.54
C GLU A 1032 -35.24 29.58 -4.43
N MET A 1033 -34.74 28.34 -4.55
CA MET A 1033 -33.81 27.74 -3.59
C MET A 1033 -32.34 28.17 -3.78
N ARG A 1034 -32.07 29.06 -4.75
CA ARG A 1034 -30.72 29.56 -5.12
C ARG A 1034 -30.60 31.07 -4.93
N THR A 1035 -31.48 31.66 -4.12
CA THR A 1035 -31.50 33.09 -3.81
C THR A 1035 -31.13 33.31 -2.36
N TYR A 1036 -30.14 34.18 -2.14
CA TYR A 1036 -29.53 34.44 -0.85
C TYR A 1036 -29.52 35.93 -0.54
N ALA A 1037 -29.81 36.28 0.70
CA ALA A 1037 -29.61 37.60 1.27
C ALA A 1037 -28.23 37.66 1.96
N LEU A 1038 -27.44 38.69 1.63
CA LEU A 1038 -26.09 38.89 2.13
C LEU A 1038 -25.97 40.29 2.77
N ALA A 1039 -25.39 40.35 3.96
CA ALA A 1039 -25.14 41.59 4.68
C ALA A 1039 -24.14 42.50 3.96
N GLN A 1040 -24.13 43.79 4.32
CA GLN A 1040 -23.15 44.77 3.83
C GLN A 1040 -21.71 44.28 3.97
N THR A 1041 -21.36 43.74 5.14
CA THR A 1041 -20.02 43.20 5.40
C THR A 1041 -19.62 42.08 4.43
N GLY A 1042 -20.59 41.31 3.91
CA GLY A 1042 -20.35 40.31 2.87
C GLY A 1042 -20.06 40.92 1.50
N TYR A 1043 -20.77 41.99 1.14
CA TYR A 1043 -20.47 42.78 -0.08
C TYR A 1043 -19.09 43.44 0.01
N ASP A 1044 -18.75 43.99 1.18
CA ASP A 1044 -17.44 44.59 1.47
C ASP A 1044 -16.32 43.54 1.37
N ILE A 1045 -16.53 42.32 1.89
CA ILE A 1045 -15.59 41.20 1.72
C ILE A 1045 -15.32 41.01 0.23
N TYR A 1046 -16.36 40.80 -0.59
CA TYR A 1046 -16.20 40.58 -2.02
C TYR A 1046 -15.70 41.80 -2.81
N GLY A 1047 -15.65 42.99 -2.20
CA GLY A 1047 -15.31 44.25 -2.86
C GLY A 1047 -16.37 44.66 -3.89
N ILE A 1048 -17.64 44.34 -3.66
CA ILE A 1048 -18.75 44.69 -4.57
C ILE A 1048 -19.55 45.82 -3.94
N ASP A 1049 -19.76 46.91 -4.67
CA ASP A 1049 -20.62 48.01 -4.22
C ASP A 1049 -22.07 47.53 -4.10
N ILE A 1050 -22.64 47.60 -2.89
CA ILE A 1050 -24.01 47.13 -2.59
C ILE A 1050 -25.11 47.88 -3.34
N GLU A 1051 -24.81 49.08 -3.84
CA GLU A 1051 -25.76 49.88 -4.61
C GLU A 1051 -25.69 49.56 -6.11
N ARG A 1052 -24.54 49.10 -6.60
CA ARG A 1052 -24.29 48.84 -8.04
C ARG A 1052 -24.37 47.36 -8.41
N GLY A 1053 -23.95 46.47 -7.51
CA GLY A 1053 -23.87 45.03 -7.74
C GLY A 1053 -22.83 44.61 -8.79
N ALA A 1054 -22.74 43.31 -9.05
CA ALA A 1054 -21.88 42.71 -10.07
C ALA A 1054 -22.34 41.30 -10.47
N VAL A 1055 -21.95 40.82 -11.65
CA VAL A 1055 -22.01 39.39 -12.01
C VAL A 1055 -20.62 38.79 -11.91
N VAL A 1056 -20.49 37.68 -11.18
CA VAL A 1056 -19.24 36.94 -11.02
C VAL A 1056 -19.42 35.54 -11.62
N VAL A 1057 -18.62 35.21 -12.63
CA VAL A 1057 -18.63 33.88 -13.23
C VAL A 1057 -17.50 33.05 -12.62
N VAL A 1058 -17.87 31.90 -12.06
CA VAL A 1058 -16.97 30.99 -11.35
C VAL A 1058 -16.89 29.67 -12.13
N ARG A 1059 -15.66 29.23 -12.36
CA ARG A 1059 -15.31 27.98 -13.04
C ARG A 1059 -15.73 26.76 -12.20
N PRO A 1060 -15.79 25.57 -12.81
CA PRO A 1060 -16.13 24.33 -12.09
C PRO A 1060 -15.15 23.98 -10.96
N ASP A 1061 -13.91 24.44 -11.04
CA ASP A 1061 -12.88 24.28 -10.01
C ASP A 1061 -12.94 25.37 -8.89
N GLY A 1062 -13.98 26.21 -8.88
CA GLY A 1062 -14.23 27.24 -7.86
C GLY A 1062 -13.37 28.50 -8.03
N ILE A 1063 -12.74 28.67 -9.19
CA ILE A 1063 -11.92 29.84 -9.54
C ILE A 1063 -12.79 30.88 -10.26
N VAL A 1064 -12.65 32.15 -9.90
CA VAL A 1064 -13.32 33.26 -10.58
C VAL A 1064 -12.73 33.41 -11.98
N GLY A 1065 -13.57 33.26 -12.99
CA GLY A 1065 -13.18 33.44 -14.39
C GLY A 1065 -13.30 34.88 -14.86
N THR A 1066 -14.38 35.57 -14.51
CA THR A 1066 -14.55 37.00 -14.80
C THR A 1066 -15.55 37.67 -13.86
N ALA A 1067 -15.52 39.00 -13.79
CA ALA A 1067 -16.49 39.82 -13.08
C ALA A 1067 -16.96 40.97 -14.00
N LEU A 1068 -18.27 41.21 -14.04
CA LEU A 1068 -18.95 42.13 -14.97
C LEU A 1068 -19.89 43.08 -14.21
N ALA A 1069 -20.03 44.32 -14.67
CA ALA A 1069 -20.97 45.28 -14.11
C ALA A 1069 -22.42 44.92 -14.44
N LEU A 1070 -23.36 45.29 -13.55
CA LEU A 1070 -24.79 45.25 -13.85
C LEU A 1070 -25.16 46.43 -14.76
N ASP A 1071 -24.93 46.29 -16.06
CA ASP A 1071 -25.29 47.30 -17.06
C ASP A 1071 -25.87 46.67 -18.35
N LEU A 1072 -26.27 47.51 -19.30
CA LEU A 1072 -26.91 47.08 -20.55
C LEU A 1072 -26.04 46.14 -21.43
N ARG A 1073 -24.73 46.07 -21.19
CA ARG A 1073 -23.77 45.22 -21.92
C ARG A 1073 -23.64 43.83 -21.31
N ILE A 1074 -24.30 43.54 -20.18
CA ILE A 1074 -24.13 42.30 -19.44
C ILE A 1074 -24.38 41.05 -20.29
N ASN A 1075 -25.38 41.08 -21.17
CA ASN A 1075 -25.68 39.98 -22.09
C ASN A 1075 -24.49 39.70 -23.02
N ALA A 1076 -24.00 40.74 -23.70
CA ALA A 1076 -22.87 40.62 -24.63
C ALA A 1076 -21.60 40.15 -23.92
N GLY A 1077 -21.32 40.67 -22.72
CA GLY A 1077 -20.17 40.26 -21.91
C GLY A 1077 -20.23 38.80 -21.48
N LEU A 1078 -21.36 38.35 -20.93
CA LEU A 1078 -21.54 36.96 -20.49
C LEU A 1078 -21.50 35.98 -21.67
N MET A 1079 -22.20 36.29 -22.77
CA MET A 1079 -22.21 35.45 -23.96
C MET A 1079 -20.81 35.37 -24.58
N SER A 1080 -20.09 36.49 -24.70
CA SER A 1080 -18.73 36.50 -25.25
C SER A 1080 -17.77 35.66 -24.41
N TYR A 1081 -17.86 35.72 -23.07
CA TYR A 1081 -17.02 34.91 -22.19
C TYR A 1081 -17.40 33.42 -22.28
N LEU A 1082 -18.69 33.09 -22.14
CA LEU A 1082 -19.15 31.71 -22.10
C LEU A 1082 -19.02 31.01 -23.47
N GLN A 1083 -19.36 31.65 -24.58
CA GLN A 1083 -19.19 31.07 -25.93
C GLN A 1083 -17.72 30.92 -26.34
N GLY A 1084 -16.81 31.66 -25.69
CA GLY A 1084 -15.37 31.45 -25.85
C GLY A 1084 -14.88 30.13 -25.24
N ILE A 1085 -15.68 29.51 -24.35
CA ILE A 1085 -15.31 28.34 -23.55
C ILE A 1085 -16.23 27.16 -23.86
N LEU A 1086 -17.53 27.40 -23.95
CA LEU A 1086 -18.61 26.43 -24.09
C LEU A 1086 -19.20 26.48 -25.50
N ALA A 1087 -19.51 25.30 -26.05
CA ALA A 1087 -20.09 25.12 -27.38
C ALA A 1087 -21.61 25.19 -27.39
#